data_AF-A0AAJ1CCY9-F1
#
_entry.id   AF-A0AAJ1CCY9-F1
#
_cell.length_a   1.000
_cell.length_b   1.000
_cell.length_c   1.000
_cell.angle_alpha   90.00
_cell.angle_beta   90.00
_cell.angle_gamma   90.00
#
_symmetry.space_group_name_H-M   'P 1'
#
loop_
_entity.id
_entity.type
_entity.pdbx_description
1 polymer ?
#
loop_
_entity_poly.entity_id
_entity_poly.type
_entity_poly.pdbx_seq_one_letter_code
_entity_poly.pdbx_strand_id
1 'polypeptide(L)'
;MKKLKTFAFCTLLAALAANHTPATAANGPTGDAAPATRNSEPKMYAWEQERDAIPSYTDLVLCYGGSHHRTPYRWDKERFTPFVTYVDEEGREHWLFDGFLFLEFQDSSRPDGGKYAYMVGVLRGQGVSAGKQQWKELIDYWFDGDNGVNALEAAVKEASQRLGTPPAKRKVVMVMPDPIIYRKYDDTSESTTYWGSLDGRRMDFAKGADRVAACKWYIDQVRRRFDEGNYQYVELAGFYPISEEIVTPGDGYCHELKKSEEVIPQVAEYLHSINQSFCWIPYNRAAGYTKWKEMGIDYAYMQPNHYWDDKGARPLSRYFSDIKAHDLAMEFEFDENILEGEQNSDVYKKRFREYMEGAKKHGVYGSKPLSYYHGTNRFYDLWASTAAKDKELFHEFCRFVIGNPLRQQPAASGKPAAEQGYRTTGIQDLALIYQGGSHRLDWTVDEFRPYVVHRFADGSKDWLFDGFLFLEFKDGSGRNYTVGYEKLNARRTEWEWLLDRIFEQGKSLSALDRCIGQEIKELGKPAFRHQIVLGLPEAIRGQKDWGEIDGREMDFSKEEDQIAATKWYIGELVERFKAAKYKHLELSGFYWVAEDTHHCAELTIPLSEYIHSEGKLFYWIPYWQAKGHEEWKRLGFDVAYQQPNHFFNHSIPDSRLDEACATARRHGMAMEFEFDEKATAAIPNSSHDRMAAYINHFEKNDVFNSSAVAYYCGNRGVLTLDESDNPKDKALMDRLARIIQARRYLKYGIPMKNKTRVVAHRGFWHTDGSAQNSIASLLKADQLGVYGVEFDVWMASDGVPVLNHDGWHDGYEVQSTPSTVLTTLKLENGEPMPTLAQYLEAAKDTKVHLVLELKPHATPEAETAAAEAVVKMVGRYGLSKRVTYISFSLHVMKELARLAPAKTQLMYLGGGTLPKDLKAMGLTGCDFNYGVYLNNPTWLNDIKALKMASNVWTVNNPADMIWAIENRVDFITTDRPDLFLKLTRK
;
A
#
# COMPACT_ATOMS: atom_id res chain seq x y z
N MET A 1 -19.30 -37.35 -62.55
CA MET A 1 -19.10 -38.81 -62.31
C MET A 1 -18.07 -38.98 -61.19
N LYS A 2 -18.46 -39.66 -60.09
CA LYS A 2 -17.70 -40.48 -59.10
C LYS A 2 -16.30 -39.99 -58.63
N LYS A 3 -15.85 -40.04 -57.37
CA LYS A 3 -16.32 -40.56 -56.06
C LYS A 3 -15.21 -40.22 -55.03
N LEU A 4 -15.58 -39.97 -53.77
CA LEU A 4 -15.04 -40.48 -52.47
C LEU A 4 -13.52 -40.50 -52.11
N LYS A 5 -13.25 -40.18 -50.82
CA LYS A 5 -12.25 -40.72 -49.84
C LYS A 5 -10.78 -40.21 -49.92
N THR A 6 -9.89 -40.14 -48.91
CA THR A 6 -9.83 -40.35 -47.42
C THR A 6 -8.34 -40.18 -46.98
N PHE A 7 -8.08 -39.53 -45.83
CA PHE A 7 -6.98 -39.69 -44.81
C PHE A 7 -5.44 -39.63 -45.09
N ALA A 8 -4.73 -39.17 -44.02
CA ALA A 8 -3.43 -39.63 -43.45
C ALA A 8 -2.11 -39.23 -44.15
N PHE A 9 -0.93 -39.05 -43.51
CA PHE A 9 -0.42 -38.88 -42.13
C PHE A 9 1.11 -38.58 -42.25
N CYS A 10 1.63 -37.68 -41.40
CA CYS A 10 2.98 -37.59 -40.78
C CYS A 10 4.35 -37.61 -41.53
N THR A 11 5.30 -36.97 -40.81
CA THR A 11 6.79 -37.06 -40.80
C THR A 11 7.55 -36.29 -41.91
N LEU A 12 8.68 -35.60 -41.71
CA LEU A 12 9.73 -35.60 -40.67
C LEU A 12 10.62 -34.32 -40.76
N LEU A 13 11.09 -33.82 -39.61
CA LEU A 13 12.36 -33.14 -39.24
C LEU A 13 13.29 -32.37 -40.23
N ALA A 14 13.72 -31.19 -39.75
CA ALA A 14 15.07 -30.58 -39.74
C ALA A 14 15.75 -30.19 -41.08
N ALA A 15 16.57 -29.14 -41.23
CA ALA A 15 16.98 -27.99 -40.42
C ALA A 15 17.82 -27.05 -41.34
N LEU A 16 18.00 -25.81 -40.89
CA LEU A 16 19.14 -24.90 -41.11
C LEU A 16 19.29 -24.11 -42.44
N ALA A 17 19.11 -22.79 -42.25
CA ALA A 17 20.00 -21.69 -42.63
C ALA A 17 20.17 -21.33 -44.13
N ALA A 18 19.70 -20.15 -44.52
CA ALA A 18 20.51 -18.92 -44.54
C ALA A 18 19.95 -17.87 -45.53
N ASN A 19 20.10 -16.60 -45.12
CA ASN A 19 20.31 -15.41 -45.93
C ASN A 19 19.12 -14.62 -46.52
N HIS A 20 19.05 -13.38 -45.99
CA HIS A 20 18.85 -12.10 -46.66
C HIS A 20 17.49 -11.77 -47.32
N THR A 21 16.79 -10.85 -46.63
CA THR A 21 15.90 -9.75 -47.09
C THR A 21 16.19 -9.19 -48.50
N PRO A 22 15.24 -8.54 -49.23
CA PRO A 22 14.20 -7.65 -48.69
C PRO A 22 12.81 -7.56 -49.41
N ALA A 23 11.87 -6.92 -48.71
CA ALA A 23 10.81 -6.00 -49.17
C ALA A 23 9.60 -6.44 -50.04
N THR A 24 8.43 -6.10 -49.48
CA THR A 24 7.22 -5.49 -50.08
C THR A 24 6.10 -6.34 -50.72
N ALA A 25 5.03 -6.47 -49.91
CA ALA A 25 3.63 -6.08 -50.18
C ALA A 25 2.82 -6.77 -51.30
N ALA A 26 1.75 -7.49 -50.92
CA ALA A 26 0.36 -7.04 -51.14
C ALA A 26 -0.68 -8.10 -50.70
N ASN A 27 -1.51 -7.67 -49.73
CA ASN A 27 -2.87 -8.05 -49.33
C ASN A 27 -3.67 -9.12 -50.11
N GLY A 28 -4.33 -9.99 -49.35
CA GLY A 28 -5.62 -10.61 -49.67
C GLY A 28 -6.11 -11.58 -48.58
N PRO A 29 -7.41 -11.69 -48.29
CA PRO A 29 -7.91 -11.50 -46.92
C PRO A 29 -8.75 -12.66 -46.34
N THR A 30 -9.14 -12.46 -45.06
CA THR A 30 -10.23 -13.13 -44.28
C THR A 30 -9.98 -14.58 -43.89
N GLY A 31 -10.13 -15.02 -42.65
CA GLY A 31 -10.64 -14.43 -41.42
C GLY A 31 -11.07 -15.60 -40.54
N ASP A 32 -10.76 -15.56 -39.24
CA ASP A 32 -11.61 -16.20 -38.23
C ASP A 32 -11.44 -15.45 -36.91
N ALA A 33 -12.59 -15.10 -36.35
CA ALA A 33 -12.77 -14.21 -35.24
C ALA A 33 -12.36 -14.87 -33.92
N ALA A 34 -11.61 -14.13 -33.10
CA ALA A 34 -11.60 -14.35 -31.66
C ALA A 34 -12.64 -13.41 -31.01
N PRO A 35 -13.37 -13.84 -29.97
CA PRO A 35 -14.46 -13.07 -29.39
C PRO A 35 -13.93 -11.83 -28.67
N ALA A 36 -14.77 -10.78 -28.59
CA ALA A 36 -14.51 -9.59 -27.79
C ALA A 36 -14.19 -9.98 -26.33
N THR A 37 -12.93 -9.87 -25.94
CA THR A 37 -12.50 -10.08 -24.56
C THR A 37 -12.78 -8.82 -23.73
N ARG A 38 -13.38 -9.04 -22.56
CA ARG A 38 -13.37 -8.11 -21.42
C ARG A 38 -11.96 -7.54 -21.22
N ASN A 39 -11.89 -6.26 -20.84
CA ASN A 39 -10.72 -5.56 -20.29
C ASN A 39 -9.74 -6.54 -19.64
N SER A 40 -8.66 -6.88 -20.36
CA SER A 40 -7.52 -7.58 -19.79
C SER A 40 -6.66 -6.53 -19.10
N GLU A 41 -6.17 -6.85 -17.91
CA GLU A 41 -5.21 -6.01 -17.21
C GLU A 41 -4.00 -5.71 -18.12
N PRO A 42 -3.45 -4.48 -18.07
CA PRO A 42 -2.30 -4.12 -18.89
C PRO A 42 -1.12 -5.05 -18.61
N LYS A 43 -0.48 -5.55 -19.67
CA LYS A 43 0.79 -6.28 -19.53
C LYS A 43 1.83 -5.35 -18.92
N MET A 44 2.38 -5.74 -17.78
CA MET A 44 3.46 -5.02 -17.10
C MET A 44 4.83 -5.47 -17.64
N TYR A 45 5.72 -4.52 -17.93
CA TYR A 45 7.14 -4.80 -18.23
C TYR A 45 7.90 -5.14 -16.94
N ALA A 46 9.05 -5.82 -17.05
CA ALA A 46 9.83 -6.22 -15.87
C ALA A 46 10.20 -5.03 -14.97
N TRP A 47 10.64 -3.92 -15.56
CA TRP A 47 10.96 -2.68 -14.85
C TRP A 47 9.75 -2.00 -14.18
N GLU A 48 8.52 -2.34 -14.59
CA GLU A 48 7.29 -1.87 -13.95
C GLU A 48 6.84 -2.81 -12.82
N GLN A 49 7.07 -4.12 -12.96
CA GLN A 49 6.76 -5.14 -11.94
C GLN A 49 7.65 -5.00 -10.71
N GLU A 50 8.90 -4.56 -10.92
CA GLU A 50 9.85 -4.25 -9.85
C GLU A 50 9.46 -2.99 -9.05
N ARG A 51 8.44 -2.24 -9.48
CA ARG A 51 7.95 -1.07 -8.75
C ARG A 51 6.90 -1.45 -7.73
N ASP A 52 7.25 -1.15 -6.50
CA ASP A 52 6.42 -1.13 -5.30
C ASP A 52 5.61 0.18 -5.16
N ALA A 53 5.85 1.18 -6.03
CA ALA A 53 5.20 2.48 -5.98
C ALA A 53 5.27 3.33 -7.27
N ILE A 54 4.41 4.35 -7.35
CA ILE A 54 4.48 5.44 -8.34
C ILE A 54 5.77 6.27 -8.11
N PRO A 55 6.65 6.44 -9.11
CA PRO A 55 7.85 7.27 -8.96
C PRO A 55 7.52 8.74 -8.69
N SER A 56 8.20 9.36 -7.73
CA SER A 56 8.10 10.79 -7.43
C SER A 56 9.40 11.54 -7.77
N TYR A 57 9.26 12.84 -7.93
CA TYR A 57 10.32 13.81 -8.21
C TYR A 57 10.03 15.12 -7.46
N THR A 58 11.06 15.92 -7.24
CA THR A 58 10.97 17.16 -6.46
C THR A 58 10.87 18.40 -7.34
N ASP A 59 11.62 18.44 -8.44
CA ASP A 59 11.79 19.62 -9.28
C ASP A 59 11.67 19.21 -10.76
N LEU A 60 10.49 19.45 -11.35
CA LEU A 60 10.10 19.07 -12.71
C LEU A 60 10.37 20.20 -13.71
N VAL A 61 11.33 20.04 -14.60
CA VAL A 61 11.60 21.04 -15.66
C VAL A 61 10.83 20.73 -16.95
N LEU A 62 10.21 21.75 -17.55
CA LEU A 62 9.39 21.61 -18.77
C LEU A 62 10.23 21.75 -20.04
N CYS A 63 10.38 20.65 -20.78
CA CYS A 63 11.15 20.58 -22.02
C CYS A 63 10.23 20.60 -23.24
N TYR A 64 10.03 21.77 -23.86
CA TYR A 64 9.24 21.89 -25.09
C TYR A 64 10.01 21.37 -26.31
N GLY A 65 9.46 20.40 -27.04
CA GLY A 65 10.12 19.80 -28.21
C GLY A 65 9.19 18.92 -29.06
N GLY A 66 9.52 18.76 -30.34
CA GLY A 66 8.73 17.93 -31.27
C GLY A 66 8.02 18.73 -32.35
N SER A 67 8.00 20.06 -32.25
CA SER A 67 7.55 20.92 -33.34
C SER A 67 8.66 21.61 -34.11
N HIS A 68 8.55 21.62 -35.44
CA HIS A 68 9.54 22.21 -36.34
C HIS A 68 9.69 23.74 -36.22
N HIS A 69 8.76 24.42 -35.54
CA HIS A 69 8.89 25.86 -35.25
C HIS A 69 9.83 26.16 -34.06
N ARG A 70 10.16 25.15 -33.24
CA ARG A 70 11.02 25.33 -32.06
C ARG A 70 12.46 25.53 -32.50
N THR A 71 13.12 26.51 -31.88
CA THR A 71 14.56 26.77 -32.06
C THR A 71 15.22 26.89 -30.69
N PRO A 72 16.15 25.98 -30.32
CA PRO A 72 16.59 24.79 -31.07
C PRO A 72 15.49 23.72 -31.20
N TYR A 73 15.50 22.99 -32.32
CA TYR A 73 14.54 21.91 -32.57
C TYR A 73 14.81 20.66 -31.73
N ARG A 74 16.08 20.25 -31.57
CA ARG A 74 16.47 19.04 -30.84
C ARG A 74 16.80 19.34 -29.37
N TRP A 75 16.55 18.35 -28.52
CA TRP A 75 17.06 18.21 -27.16
C TRP A 75 18.20 17.19 -27.15
N ASP A 76 19.39 17.63 -27.53
CA ASP A 76 20.61 16.82 -27.50
C ASP A 76 21.27 16.82 -26.10
N LYS A 77 22.35 16.03 -25.96
CA LYS A 77 23.04 15.84 -24.69
C LYS A 77 23.63 17.15 -24.17
N GLU A 78 24.22 17.95 -25.05
CA GLU A 78 24.83 19.24 -24.72
C GLU A 78 23.78 20.20 -24.17
N ARG A 79 22.58 20.24 -24.77
CA ARG A 79 21.45 21.04 -24.27
C ARG A 79 20.94 20.57 -22.91
N PHE A 80 20.90 19.25 -22.64
CA PHE A 80 20.49 18.72 -21.34
C PHE A 80 21.55 18.89 -20.24
N THR A 81 22.82 18.98 -20.58
CA THR A 81 23.93 19.03 -19.62
C THR A 81 23.72 20.05 -18.48
N PRO A 82 23.37 21.33 -18.73
CA PRO A 82 23.14 22.29 -17.64
C PRO A 82 21.88 22.03 -16.82
N PHE A 83 20.94 21.22 -17.31
CA PHE A 83 19.74 20.81 -16.56
C PHE A 83 20.03 19.63 -15.64
N VAL A 84 21.02 18.80 -15.98
CA VAL A 84 21.38 17.60 -15.20
C VAL A 84 22.34 17.94 -14.06
N THR A 85 23.29 18.85 -14.29
CA THR A 85 24.31 19.24 -13.30
C THR A 85 24.50 20.74 -13.21
N TYR A 86 24.88 21.21 -12.02
CA TYR A 86 25.20 22.60 -11.73
C TYR A 86 26.55 22.71 -11.01
N VAL A 87 27.43 23.62 -11.45
CA VAL A 87 28.69 23.93 -10.77
C VAL A 87 28.52 25.22 -9.98
N ASP A 88 28.70 25.16 -8.66
CA ASP A 88 28.58 26.32 -7.79
C ASP A 88 29.76 27.29 -7.93
N GLU A 89 29.62 28.45 -7.27
CA GLU A 89 30.63 29.52 -7.31
C GLU A 89 31.97 29.09 -6.66
N GLU A 90 31.97 28.02 -5.86
CA GLU A 90 33.17 27.42 -5.29
C GLU A 90 33.80 26.33 -6.18
N GLY A 91 33.20 26.05 -7.34
CA GLY A 91 33.67 25.04 -8.30
C GLY A 91 33.24 23.60 -7.99
N ARG A 92 32.25 23.40 -7.10
CA ARG A 92 31.71 22.06 -6.80
C ARG A 92 30.54 21.76 -7.73
N GLU A 93 30.55 20.56 -8.31
CA GLU A 93 29.49 20.08 -9.20
C GLU A 93 28.40 19.36 -8.38
N HIS A 94 27.12 19.60 -8.71
CA HIS A 94 25.93 19.10 -8.02
C HIS A 94 24.93 18.53 -9.02
N TRP A 95 24.14 17.54 -8.59
CA TRP A 95 22.95 17.10 -9.35
C TRP A 95 21.86 18.18 -9.29
N LEU A 96 21.33 18.59 -10.45
CA LEU A 96 20.32 19.65 -10.58
C LEU A 96 18.90 19.09 -10.69
N PHE A 97 18.22 19.09 -11.84
CA PHE A 97 16.82 18.63 -11.90
C PHE A 97 16.70 17.11 -11.78
N ASP A 98 15.70 16.63 -11.04
CA ASP A 98 15.41 15.20 -10.87
C ASP A 98 14.17 14.75 -11.68
N GLY A 99 13.33 15.69 -12.15
CA GLY A 99 12.19 15.44 -13.03
C GLY A 99 12.27 16.24 -14.34
N PHE A 100 11.84 15.61 -15.44
CA PHE A 100 11.81 16.20 -16.79
C PHE A 100 10.45 15.92 -17.46
N LEU A 101 9.69 16.98 -17.78
CA LEU A 101 8.43 16.88 -18.51
C LEU A 101 8.68 17.16 -20.00
N PHE A 102 8.49 16.15 -20.84
CA PHE A 102 8.65 16.25 -22.29
C PHE A 102 7.31 16.53 -22.95
N LEU A 103 7.14 17.73 -23.50
CA LEU A 103 5.85 18.19 -23.99
C LEU A 103 5.88 19.03 -25.26
N GLU A 104 4.77 19.01 -25.99
CA GLU A 104 4.50 19.92 -27.11
C GLU A 104 3.00 19.95 -27.40
N PHE A 105 2.49 21.13 -27.74
CA PHE A 105 1.06 21.37 -27.94
C PHE A 105 0.66 21.50 -29.42
N GLN A 106 1.63 21.63 -30.33
CA GLN A 106 1.40 21.70 -31.78
C GLN A 106 2.59 21.15 -32.57
N ASP A 107 2.39 20.80 -33.84
CA ASP A 107 3.46 20.73 -34.82
C ASP A 107 3.17 21.63 -36.03
N SER A 108 3.95 22.70 -36.17
CA SER A 108 3.89 23.66 -37.28
C SER A 108 5.28 23.85 -37.90
N SER A 109 5.32 24.44 -39.10
CA SER A 109 6.56 24.65 -39.89
C SER A 109 7.20 23.34 -40.36
N ARG A 110 6.38 22.30 -40.53
CA ARG A 110 6.81 20.98 -41.01
C ARG A 110 7.30 21.03 -42.46
N PRO A 111 8.18 20.10 -42.86
CA PRO A 111 8.60 19.96 -44.26
C PRO A 111 7.45 19.73 -45.25
N ASP A 112 6.36 19.10 -44.79
CA ASP A 112 5.16 18.84 -45.59
C ASP A 112 4.18 20.04 -45.62
N GLY A 113 4.49 21.14 -44.93
CA GLY A 113 3.63 22.31 -44.80
C GLY A 113 2.42 22.12 -43.87
N GLY A 114 2.27 20.95 -43.26
CA GLY A 114 1.19 20.64 -42.34
C GLY A 114 1.25 21.43 -41.04
N LYS A 115 0.08 21.67 -40.45
CA LYS A 115 -0.12 22.34 -39.15
C LYS A 115 -1.06 21.48 -38.31
N TYR A 116 -0.51 20.84 -37.27
CA TYR A 116 -1.23 19.86 -36.46
C TYR A 116 -1.30 20.29 -35.00
N ALA A 117 -2.48 20.24 -34.38
CA ALA A 117 -2.66 20.58 -32.97
C ALA A 117 -2.70 19.31 -32.10
N TYR A 118 -1.87 19.27 -31.04
CA TYR A 118 -1.94 18.24 -30.00
C TYR A 118 -2.83 18.67 -28.83
N MET A 119 -3.10 19.96 -28.68
CA MET A 119 -3.98 20.53 -27.65
C MET A 119 -5.16 21.26 -28.30
N VAL A 120 -6.35 21.13 -27.71
CA VAL A 120 -7.53 21.89 -28.15
C VAL A 120 -7.28 23.38 -28.08
N GLY A 121 -7.67 24.10 -29.13
CA GLY A 121 -7.55 25.56 -29.17
C GLY A 121 -6.21 26.05 -29.69
N VAL A 122 -5.32 25.19 -30.16
CA VAL A 122 -4.08 25.60 -30.82
C VAL A 122 -4.22 25.55 -32.35
N LEU A 123 -3.50 26.42 -33.08
CA LEU A 123 -3.55 26.55 -34.56
C LEU A 123 -4.96 26.83 -35.14
N ARG A 124 -5.80 27.58 -34.41
CA ARG A 124 -7.18 27.90 -34.81
C ARG A 124 -7.24 28.53 -36.20
N GLY A 125 -8.10 28.00 -37.06
CA GLY A 125 -8.29 28.46 -38.44
C GLY A 125 -7.10 28.24 -39.37
N GLN A 126 -6.00 27.63 -38.90
CA GLN A 126 -4.77 27.45 -39.67
C GLN A 126 -4.31 25.99 -39.77
N GLY A 127 -4.72 25.14 -38.83
CA GLY A 127 -4.32 23.75 -38.76
C GLY A 127 -5.49 22.79 -38.51
N VAL A 128 -5.16 21.53 -38.26
CA VAL A 128 -6.10 20.45 -37.95
C VAL A 128 -5.63 19.70 -36.70
N SER A 129 -6.53 19.02 -36.02
CA SER A 129 -6.22 18.13 -34.90
C SER A 129 -5.30 16.99 -35.35
N ALA A 130 -4.30 16.68 -34.54
CA ALA A 130 -3.29 15.66 -34.84
C ALA A 130 -3.90 14.25 -34.87
N GLY A 131 -3.65 13.49 -35.94
CA GLY A 131 -4.05 12.09 -36.03
C GLY A 131 -3.03 11.14 -35.40
N LYS A 132 -3.33 9.84 -35.44
CA LYS A 132 -2.47 8.76 -34.91
C LYS A 132 -1.06 8.82 -35.48
N GLN A 133 -0.89 9.23 -36.74
CA GLN A 133 0.42 9.40 -37.37
C GLN A 133 1.23 10.49 -36.65
N GLN A 134 0.66 11.68 -36.45
CA GLN A 134 1.35 12.78 -35.77
C GLN A 134 1.64 12.44 -34.31
N TRP A 135 0.73 11.74 -33.63
CA TRP A 135 0.98 11.23 -32.27
C TRP A 135 2.18 10.28 -32.25
N LYS A 136 2.29 9.40 -33.25
CA LYS A 136 3.45 8.52 -33.40
C LYS A 136 4.73 9.31 -33.69
N GLU A 137 4.68 10.30 -34.58
CA GLU A 137 5.83 11.16 -34.89
C GLU A 137 6.33 11.92 -33.66
N LEU A 138 5.42 12.36 -32.77
CA LEU A 138 5.79 12.98 -31.50
C LEU A 138 6.50 11.99 -30.56
N ILE A 139 6.01 10.74 -30.46
CA ILE A 139 6.72 9.68 -29.72
C ILE A 139 8.10 9.46 -30.36
N ASP A 140 8.15 9.27 -31.68
CA ASP A 140 9.39 9.00 -32.41
C ASP A 140 10.44 10.10 -32.18
N TYR A 141 10.03 11.38 -32.19
CA TYR A 141 10.91 12.51 -31.88
C TYR A 141 11.58 12.37 -30.50
N TRP A 142 10.83 12.06 -29.44
CA TRP A 142 11.38 12.00 -28.07
C TRP A 142 12.35 10.83 -27.83
N PHE A 143 12.35 9.84 -28.72
CA PHE A 143 13.20 8.65 -28.63
C PHE A 143 14.13 8.48 -29.84
N ASP A 144 14.27 9.51 -30.68
CA ASP A 144 15.10 9.47 -31.89
C ASP A 144 16.59 9.60 -31.56
N GLY A 145 17.42 8.62 -31.96
CA GLY A 145 18.88 8.73 -31.97
C GLY A 145 19.47 9.32 -30.68
N ASP A 146 20.16 10.45 -30.81
CA ASP A 146 20.80 11.24 -29.73
C ASP A 146 19.92 12.41 -29.23
N ASN A 147 18.59 12.28 -29.33
CA ASN A 147 17.60 13.28 -28.91
C ASN A 147 16.81 12.81 -27.68
N GLY A 148 16.16 13.75 -26.99
CA GLY A 148 15.12 13.47 -25.99
C GLY A 148 15.58 12.52 -24.88
N VAL A 149 14.89 11.39 -24.70
CA VAL A 149 15.14 10.46 -23.58
C VAL A 149 16.54 9.86 -23.68
N ASN A 150 17.00 9.54 -24.90
CA ASN A 150 18.34 9.01 -25.14
C ASN A 150 19.44 10.05 -24.82
N ALA A 151 19.18 11.31 -25.16
CA ALA A 151 20.09 12.43 -24.86
C ALA A 151 20.19 12.69 -23.36
N LEU A 152 19.06 12.66 -22.65
CA LEU A 152 19.01 12.82 -21.20
C LEU A 152 19.74 11.67 -20.49
N GLU A 153 19.50 10.42 -20.90
CA GLU A 153 20.24 9.25 -20.42
C GLU A 153 21.75 9.42 -20.61
N ALA A 154 22.18 9.88 -21.80
CA ALA A 154 23.59 10.11 -22.09
C ALA A 154 24.20 11.23 -21.23
N ALA A 155 23.47 12.32 -21.00
CA ALA A 155 23.92 13.43 -20.17
C ALA A 155 24.06 13.00 -18.70
N VAL A 156 23.11 12.22 -18.19
CA VAL A 156 23.16 11.67 -16.83
C VAL A 156 24.29 10.66 -16.67
N LYS A 157 24.48 9.77 -17.67
CA LYS A 157 25.59 8.81 -17.68
C LYS A 157 26.95 9.49 -17.68
N GLU A 158 27.11 10.59 -18.42
CA GLU A 158 28.37 11.33 -18.45
C GLU A 158 28.63 12.03 -17.11
N ALA A 159 27.60 12.66 -16.54
CA ALA A 159 27.69 13.28 -15.23
C ALA A 159 27.97 12.26 -14.11
N SER A 160 27.43 11.03 -14.19
CA SER A 160 27.65 10.01 -13.16
C SER A 160 29.09 9.50 -13.13
N GLN A 161 29.84 9.63 -14.22
CA GLN A 161 31.28 9.35 -14.24
C GLN A 161 32.09 10.38 -13.44
N ARG A 162 31.58 11.61 -13.28
CA ARG A 162 32.23 12.68 -12.52
C ARG A 162 31.73 12.78 -11.08
N LEU A 163 30.42 12.68 -10.89
CA LEU A 163 29.73 12.83 -9.60
C LEU A 163 29.49 11.51 -8.85
N GLY A 164 29.71 10.36 -9.49
CA GLY A 164 29.33 9.05 -8.98
C GLY A 164 27.89 8.66 -9.31
N THR A 165 27.46 7.48 -8.85
CA THR A 165 26.09 7.01 -9.05
C THR A 165 25.11 7.98 -8.41
N PRO A 166 24.11 8.44 -9.16
CA PRO A 166 23.16 9.40 -8.62
C PRO A 166 22.23 8.82 -7.56
N PRO A 167 21.69 9.65 -6.65
CA PRO A 167 20.82 9.18 -5.57
C PRO A 167 19.56 8.45 -6.06
N ALA A 168 19.04 8.81 -7.24
CA ALA A 168 17.93 8.15 -7.91
C ALA A 168 18.06 8.30 -9.44
N LYS A 169 17.35 7.47 -10.22
CA LYS A 169 17.16 7.70 -11.66
C LYS A 169 16.36 8.98 -11.90
N ARG A 170 16.60 9.66 -13.03
CA ARG A 170 15.85 10.90 -13.38
C ARG A 170 14.49 10.48 -13.88
N LYS A 171 13.48 11.18 -13.39
CA LYS A 171 12.09 10.91 -13.69
C LYS A 171 11.72 11.61 -14.99
N VAL A 172 11.20 10.84 -15.94
CA VAL A 172 10.68 11.39 -17.19
C VAL A 172 9.16 11.33 -17.16
N VAL A 173 8.52 12.47 -17.38
CA VAL A 173 7.07 12.58 -17.55
C VAL A 173 6.80 12.89 -19.01
N MET A 174 5.91 12.13 -19.64
CA MET A 174 5.61 12.27 -21.06
C MET A 174 4.27 12.96 -21.28
N VAL A 175 4.21 13.91 -22.21
CA VAL A 175 2.94 14.51 -22.63
C VAL A 175 1.98 13.47 -23.18
N MET A 176 0.70 13.66 -22.92
CA MET A 176 -0.41 12.97 -23.56
C MET A 176 -1.22 13.98 -24.39
N PRO A 177 -1.26 13.83 -25.72
CA PRO A 177 -2.06 14.71 -26.58
C PRO A 177 -3.57 14.63 -26.27
N ASP A 178 -4.28 15.72 -26.52
CA ASP A 178 -5.74 15.76 -26.39
C ASP A 178 -6.40 14.87 -27.46
N PRO A 179 -7.34 14.00 -27.08
CA PRO A 179 -8.19 13.31 -28.04
C PRO A 179 -9.32 14.23 -28.53
N ILE A 180 -8.95 15.23 -29.34
CA ILE A 180 -9.83 16.33 -29.81
C ILE A 180 -11.01 15.78 -30.62
N ILE A 181 -12.26 16.12 -30.27
CA ILE A 181 -13.44 15.51 -30.90
C ILE A 181 -13.48 15.75 -32.41
N TYR A 182 -13.26 16.99 -32.85
CA TYR A 182 -13.37 17.39 -34.25
C TYR A 182 -12.01 17.58 -34.92
N ARG A 183 -11.94 17.28 -36.22
CA ARG A 183 -10.71 17.40 -37.01
C ARG A 183 -10.22 18.84 -37.16
N LYS A 184 -11.13 19.81 -37.26
CA LYS A 184 -10.79 21.23 -37.16
C LYS A 184 -11.31 21.75 -35.85
N TYR A 185 -10.60 22.74 -35.32
CA TYR A 185 -11.03 23.46 -34.14
C TYR A 185 -12.43 24.04 -34.34
N ASP A 186 -13.30 23.89 -33.33
CA ASP A 186 -14.71 24.34 -33.20
C ASP A 186 -15.72 24.02 -34.33
N ASP A 187 -15.28 23.47 -35.45
CA ASP A 187 -16.15 23.06 -36.55
C ASP A 187 -16.83 21.72 -36.26
N THR A 188 -18.03 21.79 -35.68
CA THR A 188 -18.85 20.61 -35.34
C THR A 188 -19.34 19.81 -36.56
N SER A 189 -19.15 20.32 -37.79
CA SER A 189 -19.48 19.61 -39.03
C SER A 189 -18.32 18.76 -39.56
N GLU A 190 -17.11 18.93 -39.01
CA GLU A 190 -15.93 18.19 -39.41
C GLU A 190 -15.90 16.75 -38.87
N SER A 191 -15.04 15.94 -39.49
CA SER A 191 -14.91 14.53 -39.13
C SER A 191 -14.47 14.34 -37.68
N THR A 192 -15.10 13.39 -36.99
CA THR A 192 -14.67 12.86 -35.67
C THR A 192 -13.89 11.55 -35.79
N THR A 193 -13.75 11.03 -37.00
CA THR A 193 -13.11 9.73 -37.30
C THR A 193 -11.78 9.90 -38.04
N TYR A 194 -11.10 11.01 -37.77
CA TYR A 194 -9.87 11.44 -38.45
C TYR A 194 -8.61 10.84 -37.82
N TRP A 195 -8.66 10.44 -36.54
CA TRP A 195 -7.47 10.01 -35.81
C TRP A 195 -6.85 8.75 -36.40
N GLY A 196 -7.67 7.78 -36.83
CA GLY A 196 -7.20 6.56 -37.49
C GLY A 196 -7.94 5.33 -36.98
N SER A 197 -7.24 4.18 -36.98
CA SER A 197 -7.79 2.90 -36.53
C SER A 197 -6.94 2.28 -35.41
N LEU A 198 -7.59 1.50 -34.55
CA LEU A 198 -6.98 0.66 -33.51
C LEU A 198 -7.64 -0.72 -33.60
N ASP A 199 -6.81 -1.77 -33.65
CA ASP A 199 -7.26 -3.17 -33.76
C ASP A 199 -8.27 -3.43 -34.90
N GLY A 200 -7.99 -2.86 -36.07
CA GLY A 200 -8.85 -2.98 -37.26
C GLY A 200 -10.14 -2.15 -37.21
N ARG A 201 -10.45 -1.51 -36.07
CA ARG A 201 -11.62 -0.63 -35.90
C ARG A 201 -11.24 0.82 -36.13
N ARG A 202 -12.03 1.56 -36.91
CA ARG A 202 -11.88 3.01 -37.04
C ARG A 202 -12.33 3.70 -35.75
N MET A 203 -11.51 4.58 -35.20
CA MET A 203 -11.83 5.34 -33.99
C MET A 203 -12.75 6.52 -34.33
N ASP A 204 -13.70 6.79 -33.44
CA ASP A 204 -14.64 7.91 -33.51
C ASP A 204 -14.57 8.72 -32.22
N PHE A 205 -13.92 9.88 -32.28
CA PHE A 205 -13.68 10.73 -31.11
C PHE A 205 -14.94 11.44 -30.61
N ALA A 206 -16.09 11.32 -31.28
CA ALA A 206 -17.37 11.66 -30.66
C ALA A 206 -17.70 10.75 -29.45
N LYS A 207 -17.05 9.59 -29.32
CA LYS A 207 -17.27 8.60 -28.26
C LYS A 207 -16.14 8.66 -27.23
N GLY A 208 -16.46 8.90 -25.96
CA GLY A 208 -15.49 8.87 -24.85
C GLY A 208 -14.62 7.61 -24.81
N ALA A 209 -15.23 6.43 -25.01
CA ALA A 209 -14.50 5.15 -24.99
C ALA A 209 -13.39 5.04 -26.07
N ASP A 210 -13.61 5.59 -27.27
CA ASP A 210 -12.61 5.58 -28.35
C ASP A 210 -11.44 6.53 -28.04
N ARG A 211 -11.75 7.64 -27.37
CA ARG A 211 -10.75 8.61 -26.91
C ARG A 211 -9.90 8.04 -25.78
N VAL A 212 -10.51 7.34 -24.82
CA VAL A 212 -9.80 6.57 -23.78
C VAL A 212 -8.90 5.51 -24.43
N ALA A 213 -9.40 4.76 -25.42
CA ALA A 213 -8.59 3.76 -26.12
C ALA A 213 -7.40 4.37 -26.87
N ALA A 214 -7.56 5.54 -27.49
CA ALA A 214 -6.46 6.27 -28.12
C ALA A 214 -5.40 6.74 -27.11
N CYS A 215 -5.82 7.22 -25.94
CA CYS A 215 -4.92 7.61 -24.85
C CYS A 215 -4.13 6.40 -24.32
N LYS A 216 -4.82 5.27 -24.04
CA LYS A 216 -4.17 4.01 -23.63
C LYS A 216 -3.16 3.53 -24.67
N TRP A 217 -3.51 3.59 -25.96
CA TRP A 217 -2.59 3.26 -27.03
C TRP A 217 -1.32 4.12 -27.00
N TYR A 218 -1.46 5.43 -26.80
CA TYR A 218 -0.31 6.34 -26.71
C TYR A 218 0.58 5.99 -25.51
N ILE A 219 -0.02 5.80 -24.33
CA ILE A 219 0.67 5.38 -23.10
C ILE A 219 1.45 4.09 -23.33
N ASP A 220 0.83 3.08 -23.94
CA ASP A 220 1.47 1.79 -24.21
C ASP A 220 2.61 1.89 -25.23
N GLN A 221 2.49 2.77 -26.23
CA GLN A 221 3.59 3.01 -27.16
C GLN A 221 4.78 3.66 -26.44
N VAL A 222 4.56 4.64 -25.56
CA VAL A 222 5.62 5.26 -24.77
C VAL A 222 6.28 4.25 -23.82
N ARG A 223 5.49 3.47 -23.08
CA ARG A 223 6.00 2.42 -22.18
C ARG A 223 6.85 1.40 -22.93
N ARG A 224 6.39 0.97 -24.10
CA ARG A 224 7.15 0.08 -24.99
C ARG A 224 8.50 0.67 -25.39
N ARG A 225 8.57 1.97 -25.69
CA ARG A 225 9.84 2.64 -26.05
C ARG A 225 10.80 2.74 -24.87
N PHE A 226 10.29 2.92 -23.64
CA PHE A 226 11.10 2.82 -22.43
C PHE A 226 11.66 1.41 -22.20
N ASP A 227 10.84 0.38 -22.42
CA ASP A 227 11.28 -1.02 -22.34
C ASP A 227 12.35 -1.34 -23.39
N GLU A 228 12.12 -0.98 -24.66
CA GLU A 228 13.08 -1.14 -25.75
C GLU A 228 14.39 -0.35 -25.51
N GLY A 229 14.31 0.80 -24.84
CA GLY A 229 15.46 1.65 -24.51
C GLY A 229 16.34 1.10 -23.38
N ASN A 230 15.79 0.26 -22.49
CA ASN A 230 16.49 -0.35 -21.35
C ASN A 230 17.36 0.65 -20.54
N TYR A 231 16.76 1.79 -20.18
CA TYR A 231 17.47 2.92 -19.57
C TYR A 231 17.98 2.63 -18.15
N GLN A 232 19.23 2.99 -17.90
CA GLN A 232 19.93 2.73 -16.64
C GLN A 232 19.91 3.93 -15.70
N TYR A 233 19.85 5.15 -16.22
CA TYR A 233 19.93 6.38 -15.41
C TYR A 233 18.65 7.23 -15.42
N VAL A 234 17.75 6.99 -16.36
CA VAL A 234 16.41 7.58 -16.42
C VAL A 234 15.31 6.52 -16.31
N GLU A 235 14.12 6.93 -15.92
CA GLU A 235 12.94 6.06 -15.89
C GLU A 235 11.65 6.84 -16.17
N LEU A 236 10.65 6.15 -16.75
CA LEU A 236 9.33 6.73 -16.96
C LEU A 236 8.60 6.87 -15.63
N ALA A 237 8.31 8.09 -15.21
CA ALA A 237 7.61 8.36 -13.96
C ALA A 237 6.11 8.55 -14.15
N GLY A 238 5.68 9.03 -15.32
CA GLY A 238 4.27 9.21 -15.58
C GLY A 238 3.94 10.01 -16.82
N PHE A 239 2.71 10.53 -16.85
CA PHE A 239 2.15 11.25 -17.98
C PHE A 239 1.53 12.59 -17.56
N TYR A 240 1.44 13.49 -18.53
CA TYR A 240 0.87 14.84 -18.39
C TYR A 240 -0.22 15.07 -19.46
N PRO A 241 -1.50 15.28 -19.10
CA PRO A 241 -2.51 15.63 -20.09
C PRO A 241 -2.23 17.06 -20.56
N ILE A 242 -1.97 17.25 -21.86
CA ILE A 242 -1.58 18.57 -22.39
C ILE A 242 -2.64 19.65 -22.17
N SER A 243 -3.90 19.24 -22.02
CA SER A 243 -5.00 20.14 -21.70
C SER A 243 -4.80 20.85 -20.36
N GLU A 244 -4.72 22.17 -20.41
CA GLU A 244 -4.62 23.03 -19.22
C GLU A 244 -5.96 23.19 -18.46
N GLU A 245 -7.02 22.50 -18.88
CA GLU A 245 -8.35 22.44 -18.24
C GLU A 245 -8.92 21.02 -18.34
N ILE A 246 -9.48 20.48 -17.25
CA ILE A 246 -9.89 19.06 -17.19
C ILE A 246 -11.30 18.79 -16.66
N VAL A 247 -12.01 19.78 -16.10
CA VAL A 247 -13.43 19.64 -15.70
C VAL A 247 -14.28 20.85 -16.09
N THR A 248 -15.60 20.74 -15.91
CA THR A 248 -16.55 21.89 -15.95
C THR A 248 -16.80 22.42 -14.52
N PRO A 249 -16.68 23.74 -14.17
CA PRO A 249 -17.64 24.78 -14.62
C PRO A 249 -17.18 26.28 -14.65
N GLY A 250 -17.97 27.13 -15.33
CA GLY A 250 -17.88 28.61 -15.29
C GLY A 250 -16.71 29.18 -16.10
N ASP A 251 -17.00 29.74 -17.29
CA ASP A 251 -16.04 30.31 -18.25
C ASP A 251 -14.96 29.35 -18.80
N GLY A 252 -15.22 28.04 -18.80
CA GLY A 252 -14.31 27.03 -19.33
C GLY A 252 -13.98 27.16 -20.82
N TYR A 253 -12.70 27.00 -21.11
CA TYR A 253 -11.96 26.93 -22.36
C TYR A 253 -12.43 25.86 -23.37
N CYS A 254 -13.59 25.95 -24.02
CA CYS A 254 -14.01 24.95 -25.04
C CYS A 254 -14.21 23.50 -24.54
N HIS A 255 -14.72 23.31 -23.31
CA HIS A 255 -15.03 21.99 -22.72
C HIS A 255 -15.79 21.07 -23.69
N GLU A 256 -16.79 21.59 -24.40
CA GLU A 256 -17.62 20.82 -25.35
C GLU A 256 -16.82 20.15 -26.48
N LEU A 257 -15.61 20.64 -26.79
CA LEU A 257 -14.75 20.10 -27.85
C LEU A 257 -13.87 18.94 -27.38
N LYS A 258 -13.77 18.69 -26.06
CA LYS A 258 -12.89 17.67 -25.47
C LYS A 258 -13.49 16.84 -24.36
N LYS A 259 -14.57 17.27 -23.69
CA LYS A 259 -15.31 16.53 -22.67
C LYS A 259 -14.41 15.69 -21.76
N SER A 260 -13.44 16.34 -21.12
CA SER A 260 -12.33 15.68 -20.41
C SER A 260 -12.80 14.76 -19.29
N GLU A 261 -13.92 15.06 -18.63
CA GLU A 261 -14.56 14.16 -17.66
C GLU A 261 -14.95 12.77 -18.20
N GLU A 262 -15.14 12.59 -19.50
CA GLU A 262 -15.37 11.27 -20.07
C GLU A 262 -14.08 10.44 -20.22
N VAL A 263 -12.90 11.08 -20.15
CA VAL A 263 -11.61 10.48 -20.55
C VAL A 263 -10.63 10.43 -19.38
N ILE A 264 -10.36 11.57 -18.74
CA ILE A 264 -9.30 11.74 -17.75
C ILE A 264 -9.41 10.75 -16.60
N PRO A 265 -10.58 10.52 -15.96
CA PRO A 265 -10.67 9.57 -14.84
C PRO A 265 -10.35 8.12 -15.25
N GLN A 266 -10.76 7.70 -16.46
CA GLN A 266 -10.48 6.36 -16.98
C GLN A 266 -9.01 6.18 -17.38
N VAL A 267 -8.35 7.27 -17.80
CA VAL A 267 -6.92 7.27 -18.08
C VAL A 267 -6.12 7.27 -16.78
N ALA A 268 -6.55 8.02 -15.77
CA ALA A 268 -5.97 8.01 -14.44
C ALA A 268 -5.97 6.60 -13.84
N GLU A 269 -7.14 5.94 -13.84
CA GLU A 269 -7.29 4.55 -13.39
C GLU A 269 -6.34 3.60 -14.13
N TYR A 270 -6.18 3.79 -15.44
CA TYR A 270 -5.24 3.00 -16.23
C TYR A 270 -3.79 3.22 -15.81
N LEU A 271 -3.35 4.47 -15.65
CA LEU A 271 -2.00 4.82 -15.20
C LEU A 271 -1.70 4.30 -13.79
N HIS A 272 -2.67 4.41 -12.88
CA HIS A 272 -2.55 3.89 -11.52
C HIS A 272 -2.44 2.36 -11.50
N SER A 273 -3.14 1.65 -12.39
CA SER A 273 -3.03 0.18 -12.51
C SER A 273 -1.64 -0.30 -12.95
N ILE A 274 -0.79 0.61 -13.45
CA ILE A 274 0.57 0.32 -13.92
C ILE A 274 1.65 1.14 -13.17
N ASN A 275 1.32 1.67 -11.99
CA ASN A 275 2.24 2.45 -11.14
C ASN A 275 2.91 3.64 -11.87
N GLN A 276 2.15 4.37 -12.68
CA GLN A 276 2.59 5.60 -13.34
C GLN A 276 1.85 6.80 -12.76
N SER A 277 2.55 7.93 -12.58
CA SER A 277 1.91 9.16 -12.10
C SER A 277 1.11 9.83 -13.21
N PHE A 278 0.06 10.55 -12.84
CA PHE A 278 -0.66 11.46 -13.71
C PHE A 278 -0.58 12.87 -13.13
N CYS A 279 0.27 13.73 -13.70
CA CYS A 279 0.43 15.10 -13.23
C CYS A 279 -0.22 16.12 -14.16
N TRP A 280 -0.60 17.29 -13.66
CA TRP A 280 -1.32 18.30 -14.42
C TRP A 280 -0.94 19.72 -14.01
N ILE A 281 -0.99 20.67 -14.94
CA ILE A 281 -0.58 22.07 -14.76
C ILE A 281 -1.76 22.91 -15.28
N PRO A 282 -2.70 23.31 -14.40
CA PRO A 282 -3.83 24.16 -14.79
C PRO A 282 -3.39 25.57 -15.21
N TYR A 283 -3.95 26.07 -16.31
CA TYR A 283 -3.81 27.48 -16.68
C TYR A 283 -4.55 28.36 -15.66
N ASN A 284 -3.83 28.99 -14.73
CA ASN A 284 -4.32 30.08 -13.88
C ASN A 284 -5.76 29.91 -13.33
N ARG A 285 -5.94 29.02 -12.34
CA ARG A 285 -7.27 28.66 -11.77
C ARG A 285 -8.26 28.10 -12.80
N ALA A 286 -7.75 27.52 -13.88
CA ALA A 286 -8.48 26.78 -14.91
C ALA A 286 -9.47 25.77 -14.33
N ALA A 287 -10.59 25.56 -15.03
CA ALA A 287 -11.61 24.61 -14.63
C ALA A 287 -11.00 23.21 -14.41
N GLY A 288 -11.04 22.75 -13.15
CA GLY A 288 -10.42 21.50 -12.70
C GLY A 288 -9.47 21.68 -11.54
N TYR A 289 -8.90 22.86 -11.33
CA TYR A 289 -7.87 23.07 -10.31
C TYR A 289 -8.34 22.81 -8.86
N THR A 290 -9.65 22.82 -8.59
CA THR A 290 -10.22 22.44 -7.29
C THR A 290 -10.71 21.00 -7.22
N LYS A 291 -10.77 20.31 -8.36
CA LYS A 291 -11.31 18.94 -8.53
C LYS A 291 -10.30 17.95 -9.07
N TRP A 292 -9.04 18.33 -9.22
CA TRP A 292 -8.00 17.50 -9.84
C TRP A 292 -7.88 16.11 -9.19
N LYS A 293 -8.05 16.01 -7.86
CA LYS A 293 -8.08 14.74 -7.14
C LYS A 293 -9.27 13.85 -7.54
N GLU A 294 -10.45 14.43 -7.74
CA GLU A 294 -11.64 13.70 -8.24
C GLU A 294 -11.41 13.13 -9.64
N MET A 295 -10.50 13.73 -10.40
CA MET A 295 -10.12 13.31 -11.75
C MET A 295 -9.00 12.28 -11.77
N GLY A 296 -8.48 11.88 -10.60
CA GLY A 296 -7.40 10.90 -10.46
C GLY A 296 -6.00 11.45 -10.78
N ILE A 297 -5.81 12.77 -10.77
CA ILE A 297 -4.49 13.40 -10.91
C ILE A 297 -3.72 13.24 -9.59
N ASP A 298 -2.42 12.92 -9.66
CA ASP A 298 -1.52 12.74 -8.50
C ASP A 298 -0.83 14.03 -8.06
N TYR A 299 -0.49 14.90 -9.02
CA TYR A 299 0.11 16.21 -8.77
C TYR A 299 -0.51 17.27 -9.67
N ALA A 300 -1.07 18.33 -9.09
CA ALA A 300 -1.54 19.49 -9.84
C ALA A 300 -0.72 20.75 -9.48
N TYR A 301 -0.04 21.36 -10.47
CA TYR A 301 0.83 22.52 -10.26
C TYR A 301 0.09 23.82 -10.59
N MET A 302 -0.23 24.62 -9.58
CA MET A 302 -0.84 25.93 -9.80
C MET A 302 0.12 26.82 -10.59
N GLN A 303 -0.35 27.31 -11.74
CA GLN A 303 0.36 28.25 -12.60
C GLN A 303 -0.09 29.70 -12.33
N PRO A 304 0.72 30.52 -11.65
CA PRO A 304 0.31 31.87 -11.23
C PRO A 304 0.25 32.91 -12.36
N ASN A 305 1.01 32.73 -13.45
CA ASN A 305 1.20 33.74 -14.49
C ASN A 305 1.63 35.13 -13.96
N HIS A 306 2.25 35.15 -12.77
CA HIS A 306 2.69 36.37 -12.09
C HIS A 306 3.90 37.00 -12.77
N TYR A 307 4.76 36.19 -13.38
CA TYR A 307 5.95 36.65 -14.10
C TYR A 307 5.61 37.70 -15.18
N TRP A 308 4.48 37.54 -15.88
CA TRP A 308 3.98 38.47 -16.90
C TRP A 308 2.92 39.47 -16.41
N ASP A 309 2.73 39.64 -15.09
CA ASP A 309 1.68 40.50 -14.54
C ASP A 309 2.08 41.98 -14.48
N ASP A 310 2.08 42.64 -15.63
CA ASP A 310 2.33 44.08 -15.80
C ASP A 310 1.34 44.99 -15.05
N LYS A 311 0.11 44.51 -14.80
CA LYS A 311 -0.99 45.29 -14.21
C LYS A 311 -1.23 45.01 -12.73
N GLY A 312 -0.47 44.11 -12.11
CA GLY A 312 -0.70 43.69 -10.71
C GLY A 312 -2.03 42.94 -10.51
N ALA A 313 -2.61 42.39 -11.59
CA ALA A 313 -3.89 41.69 -11.59
C ALA A 313 -3.78 40.24 -11.08
N ARG A 314 -2.55 39.74 -10.88
CA ARG A 314 -2.19 38.37 -10.49
C ARG A 314 -1.22 38.37 -9.29
N PRO A 315 -1.65 38.83 -8.10
CA PRO A 315 -0.79 38.80 -6.92
C PRO A 315 -0.52 37.37 -6.46
N LEU A 316 0.74 37.01 -6.22
CA LEU A 316 1.14 35.66 -5.75
C LEU A 316 0.38 35.19 -4.51
N SER A 317 0.00 36.09 -3.60
CA SER A 317 -0.73 35.76 -2.37
C SER A 317 -2.03 35.00 -2.60
N ARG A 318 -2.74 35.29 -3.70
CA ARG A 318 -3.98 34.57 -4.03
C ARG A 318 -3.69 33.12 -4.44
N TYR A 319 -2.61 32.90 -5.19
CA TYR A 319 -2.22 31.58 -5.64
C TYR A 319 -1.67 30.74 -4.50
N PHE A 320 -0.92 31.32 -3.57
CA PHE A 320 -0.55 30.61 -2.34
C PHE A 320 -1.78 30.24 -1.49
N SER A 321 -2.82 31.06 -1.51
CA SER A 321 -4.09 30.73 -0.86
C SER A 321 -4.79 29.56 -1.57
N ASP A 322 -4.87 29.57 -2.89
CA ASP A 322 -5.42 28.45 -3.68
C ASP A 322 -4.60 27.17 -3.51
N ILE A 323 -3.26 27.27 -3.54
CA ILE A 323 -2.32 26.16 -3.31
C ILE A 323 -2.59 25.52 -1.95
N LYS A 324 -2.71 26.33 -0.90
CA LYS A 324 -3.02 25.83 0.45
C LYS A 324 -4.42 25.24 0.53
N ALA A 325 -5.43 25.88 -0.09
CA ALA A 325 -6.82 25.46 -0.01
C ALA A 325 -7.13 24.18 -0.79
N HIS A 326 -6.39 23.91 -1.86
CA HIS A 326 -6.66 22.82 -2.80
C HIS A 326 -5.50 21.83 -2.96
N ASP A 327 -4.54 21.90 -2.04
CA ASP A 327 -3.41 20.99 -1.92
C ASP A 327 -2.51 20.89 -3.16
N LEU A 328 -2.35 22.01 -3.86
CA LEU A 328 -1.63 22.06 -5.14
C LEU A 328 -0.11 22.13 -4.93
N ALA A 329 0.61 21.70 -5.95
CA ALA A 329 1.99 22.09 -6.20
C ALA A 329 2.05 23.47 -6.88
N MET A 330 3.23 23.93 -7.27
CA MET A 330 3.39 25.25 -7.90
C MET A 330 4.33 25.20 -9.11
N GLU A 331 3.92 25.87 -10.18
CA GLU A 331 4.80 26.17 -11.32
C GLU A 331 5.49 27.52 -11.15
N PHE A 332 6.77 27.57 -11.51
CA PHE A 332 7.60 28.75 -11.65
C PHE A 332 7.76 29.06 -13.13
N GLU A 333 7.51 30.31 -13.51
CA GLU A 333 7.47 30.72 -14.92
C GLU A 333 8.52 31.79 -15.20
N PHE A 334 9.27 31.62 -16.30
CA PHE A 334 10.09 32.66 -16.90
C PHE A 334 10.33 32.43 -18.41
N ASP A 335 10.76 33.46 -19.12
CA ASP A 335 11.00 33.44 -20.58
C ASP A 335 12.22 34.29 -20.99
N GLU A 336 12.36 34.62 -22.29
CA GLU A 336 13.46 35.44 -22.83
C GLU A 336 13.70 36.74 -22.07
N ASN A 337 12.65 37.36 -21.53
CA ASN A 337 12.76 38.66 -20.90
C ASN A 337 13.58 38.63 -19.60
N ILE A 338 13.99 37.46 -19.11
CA ILE A 338 14.83 37.33 -17.91
C ILE A 338 16.29 37.76 -18.16
N LEU A 339 16.76 37.67 -19.41
CA LEU A 339 18.17 37.86 -19.79
C LEU A 339 18.58 39.33 -19.74
N GLU A 340 19.82 39.58 -19.36
CA GLU A 340 20.39 40.93 -19.35
C GLU A 340 20.45 41.49 -20.78
N GLY A 341 19.99 42.73 -20.96
CA GLY A 341 19.90 43.38 -22.26
C GLY A 341 18.49 43.36 -22.86
N GLU A 342 17.60 42.49 -22.37
CA GLU A 342 16.18 42.51 -22.75
C GLU A 342 15.41 43.61 -22.02
N GLN A 343 14.36 44.10 -22.68
CA GLN A 343 13.55 45.19 -22.17
C GLN A 343 12.87 44.79 -20.85
N ASN A 344 13.04 45.62 -19.81
CA ASN A 344 12.51 45.40 -18.46
C ASN A 344 13.04 44.13 -17.75
N SER A 345 14.19 43.59 -18.15
CA SER A 345 14.76 42.38 -17.55
C SER A 345 14.88 42.43 -16.02
N ASP A 346 15.28 43.55 -15.44
CA ASP A 346 15.32 43.74 -13.98
C ASP A 346 13.96 43.51 -13.29
N VAL A 347 12.84 43.86 -13.95
CA VAL A 347 11.48 43.62 -13.44
C VAL A 347 11.16 42.13 -13.42
N TYR A 348 11.52 41.41 -14.48
CA TYR A 348 11.28 39.97 -14.60
C TYR A 348 12.17 39.16 -13.66
N LYS A 349 13.45 39.52 -13.52
CA LYS A 349 14.36 38.95 -12.50
C LYS A 349 13.78 39.14 -11.10
N LYS A 350 13.25 40.34 -10.78
CA LYS A 350 12.57 40.62 -9.52
C LYS A 350 11.35 39.71 -9.30
N ARG A 351 10.46 39.59 -10.28
CA ARG A 351 9.28 38.72 -10.18
C ARG A 351 9.66 37.26 -9.98
N PHE A 352 10.66 36.76 -10.69
CA PHE A 352 11.13 35.39 -10.51
C PHE A 352 11.65 35.15 -9.07
N ARG A 353 12.34 36.12 -8.47
CA ARG A 353 12.70 36.06 -7.04
C ARG A 353 11.48 36.07 -6.12
N GLU A 354 10.44 36.83 -6.45
CA GLU A 354 9.18 36.84 -5.69
C GLU A 354 8.51 35.46 -5.67
N TYR A 355 8.62 34.65 -6.74
CA TYR A 355 8.20 33.24 -6.70
C TYR A 355 9.00 32.44 -5.66
N MET A 356 10.35 32.53 -5.70
CA MET A 356 11.23 31.78 -4.79
C MET A 356 11.01 32.18 -3.32
N GLU A 357 10.95 33.48 -3.03
CA GLU A 357 10.68 34.00 -1.70
C GLU A 357 9.28 33.65 -1.22
N GLY A 358 8.28 33.78 -2.09
CA GLY A 358 6.89 33.43 -1.79
C GLY A 358 6.73 31.95 -1.46
N ALA A 359 7.31 31.06 -2.26
CA ALA A 359 7.24 29.62 -2.03
C ALA A 359 7.86 29.21 -0.69
N LYS A 360 8.99 29.83 -0.30
CA LYS A 360 9.59 29.66 1.03
C LYS A 360 8.68 30.17 2.14
N LYS A 361 8.21 31.42 2.00
CA LYS A 361 7.38 32.09 3.02
C LYS A 361 6.05 31.38 3.29
N HIS A 362 5.44 30.82 2.25
CA HIS A 362 4.14 30.17 2.34
C HIS A 362 4.23 28.64 2.51
N GLY A 363 5.44 28.11 2.72
CA GLY A 363 5.66 26.70 3.02
C GLY A 363 5.40 25.75 1.87
N VAL A 364 5.49 26.21 0.61
CA VAL A 364 5.44 25.37 -0.59
C VAL A 364 6.81 24.72 -0.84
N TYR A 365 7.88 25.51 -0.69
CA TYR A 365 9.26 25.04 -0.80
C TYR A 365 9.60 24.06 0.33
N GLY A 366 10.06 22.86 -0.02
CA GLY A 366 10.37 21.79 0.92
C GLY A 366 9.18 20.90 1.33
N SER A 367 7.97 21.17 0.85
CA SER A 367 6.76 20.39 1.19
C SER A 367 5.98 19.90 -0.02
N LYS A 368 6.11 20.57 -1.18
CA LYS A 368 5.46 20.24 -2.45
C LYS A 368 6.48 20.14 -3.57
N PRO A 369 6.25 19.28 -4.59
CA PRO A 369 7.06 19.33 -5.79
C PRO A 369 6.86 20.67 -6.51
N LEU A 370 7.87 21.10 -7.27
CA LEU A 370 7.85 22.34 -8.04
C LEU A 370 8.03 22.03 -9.53
N SER A 371 7.37 22.79 -10.39
CA SER A 371 7.61 22.73 -11.84
C SER A 371 8.19 24.03 -12.37
N TYR A 372 8.92 23.96 -13.49
CA TYR A 372 9.66 25.11 -14.03
C TYR A 372 9.42 25.26 -15.54
N TYR A 373 8.61 26.27 -15.89
CA TYR A 373 8.48 26.78 -17.25
C TYR A 373 9.60 27.79 -17.54
N HIS A 374 10.32 27.56 -18.64
CA HIS A 374 11.47 28.38 -19.03
C HIS A 374 11.46 28.77 -20.52
N GLY A 375 10.28 28.84 -21.13
CA GLY A 375 10.13 29.00 -22.58
C GLY A 375 10.84 27.89 -23.36
N THR A 376 11.33 28.21 -24.57
CA THR A 376 12.01 27.20 -25.41
C THR A 376 13.39 26.84 -24.87
N ASN A 377 14.23 27.81 -24.49
CA ASN A 377 15.65 27.55 -24.17
C ASN A 377 16.23 28.38 -23.01
N ARG A 378 15.39 29.08 -22.23
CA ARG A 378 15.86 30.23 -21.44
C ARG A 378 16.66 29.87 -20.20
N PHE A 379 16.43 28.68 -19.64
CA PHE A 379 17.33 28.16 -18.60
C PHE A 379 18.75 27.91 -19.14
N TYR A 380 18.87 27.33 -20.34
CA TYR A 380 20.17 27.14 -21.00
C TYR A 380 20.83 28.48 -21.33
N ASP A 381 20.06 29.46 -21.82
CA ASP A 381 20.59 30.78 -22.16
C ASP A 381 21.08 31.53 -20.91
N LEU A 382 20.39 31.39 -19.77
CA LEU A 382 20.85 31.89 -18.47
C LEU A 382 22.17 31.22 -18.04
N TRP A 383 22.25 29.89 -18.18
CA TRP A 383 23.48 29.14 -17.92
C TRP A 383 24.64 29.61 -18.82
N ALA A 384 24.37 29.88 -20.10
CA ALA A 384 25.38 30.28 -21.08
C ALA A 384 25.76 31.77 -20.99
N SER A 385 24.89 32.63 -20.45
CA SER A 385 25.12 34.08 -20.38
C SER A 385 26.39 34.43 -19.61
N THR A 386 27.13 35.41 -20.10
CA THR A 386 28.31 35.96 -19.41
C THR A 386 28.00 37.24 -18.64
N ALA A 387 26.75 37.72 -18.68
CA ALA A 387 26.35 38.92 -17.95
C ALA A 387 26.32 38.64 -16.44
N ALA A 388 26.87 39.55 -15.64
CA ALA A 388 27.02 39.35 -14.20
C ALA A 388 25.68 39.10 -13.48
N LYS A 389 24.63 39.87 -13.81
CA LYS A 389 23.29 39.72 -13.23
C LYS A 389 22.61 38.40 -13.63
N ASP A 390 22.85 37.91 -14.84
CA ASP A 390 22.30 36.63 -15.29
C ASP A 390 22.97 35.47 -14.56
N LYS A 391 24.31 35.53 -14.41
CA LYS A 391 25.06 34.56 -13.60
C LYS A 391 24.60 34.56 -12.15
N GLU A 392 24.43 35.73 -11.54
CA GLU A 392 23.93 35.87 -10.17
C GLU A 392 22.59 35.16 -10.01
N LEU A 393 21.63 35.43 -10.90
CA LEU A 393 20.31 34.81 -10.84
C LEU A 393 20.36 33.30 -11.14
N PHE A 394 21.18 32.88 -12.08
CA PHE A 394 21.38 31.46 -12.40
C PHE A 394 21.89 30.68 -11.17
N HIS A 395 22.91 31.22 -10.48
CA HIS A 395 23.44 30.62 -9.26
C HIS A 395 22.41 30.64 -8.11
N GLU A 396 21.66 31.74 -7.96
CA GLU A 396 20.56 31.85 -6.99
C GLU A 396 19.47 30.79 -7.23
N PHE A 397 19.05 30.62 -8.48
CA PHE A 397 18.05 29.64 -8.86
C PHE A 397 18.56 28.20 -8.67
N CYS A 398 19.77 27.90 -9.11
CA CYS A 398 20.32 26.55 -8.93
C CYS A 398 20.48 26.20 -7.45
N ARG A 399 20.90 27.16 -6.60
CA ARG A 399 20.92 26.98 -5.14
C ARG A 399 19.54 26.72 -4.56
N PHE A 400 18.51 27.41 -5.06
CA PHE A 400 17.13 27.15 -4.68
C PHE A 400 16.72 25.72 -5.02
N VAL A 401 17.00 25.25 -6.24
CA VAL A 401 16.69 23.87 -6.67
C VAL A 401 17.45 22.84 -5.83
N ILE A 402 18.79 22.89 -5.77
CA ILE A 402 19.58 21.89 -5.02
C ILE A 402 19.37 21.97 -3.51
N GLY A 403 18.99 23.15 -3.00
CA GLY A 403 18.73 23.40 -1.59
C GLY A 403 17.30 23.04 -1.15
N ASN A 404 16.46 22.50 -2.05
CA ASN A 404 15.08 22.15 -1.74
C ASN A 404 15.06 21.06 -0.65
N PRO A 405 14.51 21.33 0.55
CA PRO A 405 14.50 20.35 1.65
C PRO A 405 13.82 19.02 1.29
N LEU A 406 12.91 19.04 0.30
CA LEU A 406 12.25 17.85 -0.21
C LEU A 406 13.23 16.83 -0.82
N ARG A 407 14.44 17.28 -1.23
CA ARG A 407 15.53 16.43 -1.75
C ARG A 407 16.36 15.73 -0.67
N GLN A 408 16.42 16.32 0.52
CA GLN A 408 17.22 15.81 1.64
C GLN A 408 16.42 14.86 2.53
N GLN A 409 15.09 14.89 2.40
CA GLN A 409 14.28 13.76 2.80
C GLN A 409 14.76 12.58 1.94
N PRO A 410 15.09 11.41 2.52
CA PRO A 410 15.49 10.24 1.74
C PRO A 410 14.51 10.15 0.60
N ALA A 411 15.03 10.27 -0.64
CA ALA A 411 14.28 10.55 -1.87
C ALA A 411 12.92 10.01 -1.61
N ALA A 412 11.92 10.89 -1.40
CA ALA A 412 10.60 10.42 -1.02
C ALA A 412 10.36 9.30 -1.99
N SER A 413 10.44 8.05 -1.51
CA SER A 413 9.80 6.94 -2.15
C SER A 413 8.47 7.58 -2.42
N GLY A 414 8.08 7.70 -3.69
CA GLY A 414 6.69 7.93 -3.96
C GLY A 414 6.05 6.84 -3.12
N LYS A 415 5.54 7.23 -1.96
CA LYS A 415 4.94 6.35 -1.01
C LYS A 415 3.54 6.59 -1.48
N PRO A 416 2.93 5.70 -2.27
CA PRO A 416 1.50 5.66 -2.37
C PRO A 416 1.00 5.25 -0.99
N ALA A 417 1.16 6.13 0.01
CA ALA A 417 1.03 5.79 1.40
C ALA A 417 1.51 4.38 1.80
N ALA A 418 2.57 3.87 1.16
CA ALA A 418 3.15 2.58 1.45
C ALA A 418 4.38 2.76 2.35
N GLU A 419 4.29 3.70 3.29
CA GLU A 419 4.45 3.40 4.72
C GLU A 419 3.67 4.49 5.45
N GLN A 420 2.36 4.33 5.54
CA GLN A 420 1.82 4.35 6.89
C GLN A 420 1.41 2.92 7.17
N GLY A 421 2.15 2.24 8.04
CA GLY A 421 1.62 1.02 8.66
C GLY A 421 0.31 1.37 9.38
N TYR A 422 -0.45 0.36 9.80
CA TYR A 422 -1.59 0.64 10.65
C TYR A 422 -1.19 1.44 11.89
N ARG A 423 -2.11 2.26 12.39
CA ARG A 423 -1.89 2.97 13.66
C ARG A 423 -1.83 1.97 14.81
N THR A 424 -0.87 2.16 15.70
CA THR A 424 -0.81 1.50 17.01
C THR A 424 -0.95 2.52 18.13
N THR A 425 -1.34 2.06 19.32
CA THR A 425 -1.44 2.89 20.53
C THR A 425 -1.16 2.05 21.77
N GLY A 426 -1.22 2.66 22.96
CA GLY A 426 -1.12 1.99 24.25
C GLY A 426 -2.22 0.94 24.46
N ILE A 427 -3.30 1.00 23.69
CA ILE A 427 -4.41 0.03 23.65
C ILE A 427 -4.25 -0.84 22.40
N GLN A 428 -4.24 -2.17 22.55
CA GLN A 428 -4.26 -3.07 21.39
C GLN A 428 -5.69 -3.36 20.96
N ASP A 429 -6.59 -3.64 21.90
CA ASP A 429 -7.91 -4.18 21.66
C ASP A 429 -8.95 -3.40 22.50
N LEU A 430 -9.57 -2.41 21.85
CA LEU A 430 -10.49 -1.43 22.46
C LEU A 430 -11.95 -1.86 22.24
N ALA A 431 -12.64 -2.31 23.29
CA ALA A 431 -14.06 -2.66 23.20
C ALA A 431 -14.96 -1.41 23.31
N LEU A 432 -15.91 -1.25 22.39
CA LEU A 432 -16.92 -0.20 22.45
C LEU A 432 -18.07 -0.61 23.39
N ILE A 433 -18.34 0.24 24.38
CA ILE A 433 -19.33 0.04 25.43
C ILE A 433 -20.36 1.18 25.34
N TYR A 434 -21.53 0.85 24.79
CA TYR A 434 -22.64 1.80 24.70
C TYR A 434 -23.29 1.98 26.08
N GLN A 435 -22.99 3.10 26.72
CA GLN A 435 -23.43 3.43 28.08
C GLN A 435 -23.91 4.87 28.14
N GLY A 436 -25.12 5.06 28.64
CA GLY A 436 -25.76 6.35 28.74
C GLY A 436 -27.25 6.17 28.64
N GLY A 437 -27.73 5.93 27.41
CA GLY A 437 -29.13 5.88 27.04
C GLY A 437 -29.99 4.99 27.92
N SER A 438 -31.21 5.43 28.24
CA SER A 438 -32.20 4.70 29.04
C SER A 438 -32.67 3.38 28.39
N HIS A 439 -32.38 3.23 27.10
CA HIS A 439 -32.64 2.03 26.30
C HIS A 439 -31.51 1.00 26.35
N ARG A 440 -30.34 1.36 26.89
CA ARG A 440 -29.20 0.45 27.03
C ARG A 440 -29.40 -0.44 28.25
N LEU A 441 -28.77 -1.62 28.22
CA LEU A 441 -28.61 -2.43 29.41
C LEU A 441 -27.81 -1.69 30.48
N ASP A 442 -28.02 -2.06 31.75
CA ASP A 442 -27.12 -1.62 32.81
C ASP A 442 -25.86 -2.49 32.79
N TRP A 443 -24.69 -1.87 32.57
CA TRP A 443 -23.42 -2.56 32.60
C TRP A 443 -22.97 -2.85 34.04
N THR A 444 -23.29 -4.03 34.57
CA THR A 444 -22.84 -4.48 35.90
C THR A 444 -21.58 -5.36 35.79
N VAL A 445 -21.13 -5.91 36.93
CA VAL A 445 -19.95 -6.79 36.97
C VAL A 445 -20.13 -8.00 36.05
N ASP A 446 -21.33 -8.57 36.01
CA ASP A 446 -21.57 -9.81 35.29
C ASP A 446 -21.67 -9.56 33.78
N GLU A 447 -22.27 -8.44 33.34
CA GLU A 447 -22.27 -8.07 31.91
C GLU A 447 -20.88 -7.68 31.40
N PHE A 448 -20.01 -7.11 32.25
CA PHE A 448 -18.62 -6.84 31.86
C PHE A 448 -17.73 -8.08 31.84
N ARG A 449 -18.06 -9.12 32.61
CA ARG A 449 -17.14 -10.27 32.80
C ARG A 449 -16.70 -10.90 31.47
N PRO A 450 -17.58 -11.15 30.49
CA PRO A 450 -17.18 -11.70 29.19
C PRO A 450 -16.31 -10.77 28.35
N TYR A 451 -16.35 -9.46 28.61
CA TYR A 451 -15.47 -8.48 27.95
C TYR A 451 -14.12 -8.36 28.65
N VAL A 452 -14.03 -8.67 29.95
CA VAL A 452 -12.78 -8.61 30.73
C VAL A 452 -11.99 -9.91 30.62
N VAL A 453 -12.66 -11.05 30.60
CA VAL A 453 -12.05 -12.39 30.55
C VAL A 453 -12.82 -13.31 29.61
N HIS A 454 -12.11 -14.26 29.01
CA HIS A 454 -12.70 -15.34 28.22
C HIS A 454 -12.37 -16.70 28.85
N ARG A 455 -13.33 -17.63 28.83
CA ARG A 455 -13.12 -19.03 29.21
C ARG A 455 -13.20 -19.91 27.97
N PHE A 456 -12.07 -20.50 27.60
CA PHE A 456 -11.94 -21.37 26.43
C PHE A 456 -12.63 -22.72 26.64
N ALA A 457 -12.94 -23.42 25.55
CA ALA A 457 -13.55 -24.74 25.59
C ALA A 457 -12.71 -25.81 26.32
N ASP A 458 -11.37 -25.64 26.39
CA ASP A 458 -10.47 -26.51 27.17
C ASP A 458 -10.51 -26.24 28.69
N GLY A 459 -11.32 -25.28 29.13
CA GLY A 459 -11.49 -24.87 30.53
C GLY A 459 -10.51 -23.80 31.00
N SER A 460 -9.49 -23.47 30.20
CA SER A 460 -8.57 -22.37 30.50
C SER A 460 -9.28 -21.02 30.44
N LYS A 461 -8.72 -20.04 31.15
CA LYS A 461 -9.30 -18.70 31.28
C LYS A 461 -8.20 -17.66 31.18
N ASP A 462 -8.44 -16.57 30.46
CA ASP A 462 -7.48 -15.49 30.29
C ASP A 462 -8.16 -14.13 30.09
N TRP A 463 -7.38 -13.06 30.22
CA TRP A 463 -7.80 -11.68 29.94
C TRP A 463 -8.22 -11.52 28.46
N LEU A 464 -9.22 -10.69 28.20
CA LEU A 464 -9.70 -10.39 26.85
C LEU A 464 -9.26 -8.97 26.42
N PHE A 465 -10.13 -7.95 26.49
CA PHE A 465 -9.81 -6.60 26.00
C PHE A 465 -8.89 -5.81 26.95
N ASP A 466 -7.96 -5.03 26.39
CA ASP A 466 -7.03 -4.20 27.17
C ASP A 466 -7.47 -2.72 27.29
N GLY A 467 -8.49 -2.32 26.54
CA GLY A 467 -9.15 -1.03 26.72
C GLY A 467 -10.65 -1.03 26.46
N PHE A 468 -11.32 0.00 26.97
CA PHE A 468 -12.77 0.20 26.87
C PHE A 468 -13.11 1.64 26.48
N LEU A 469 -13.92 1.81 25.44
CA LEU A 469 -14.48 3.09 25.01
C LEU A 469 -15.93 3.19 25.47
N PHE A 470 -16.25 4.15 26.33
CA PHE A 470 -17.63 4.44 26.76
C PHE A 470 -18.22 5.55 25.90
N LEU A 471 -19.31 5.27 25.19
CA LEU A 471 -19.94 6.21 24.27
C LEU A 471 -21.47 6.07 24.23
N GLU A 472 -22.16 7.10 23.75
CA GLU A 472 -23.60 7.05 23.48
C GLU A 472 -24.00 8.10 22.43
N PHE A 473 -24.96 7.76 21.58
CA PHE A 473 -25.49 8.63 20.53
C PHE A 473 -26.76 9.38 20.96
N LYS A 474 -27.54 8.80 21.88
CA LYS A 474 -28.82 9.36 22.34
C LYS A 474 -29.24 8.92 23.74
N ASP A 475 -30.08 9.72 24.39
CA ASP A 475 -30.56 9.48 25.76
C ASP A 475 -31.65 8.40 25.87
N GLY A 476 -32.28 8.02 24.75
CA GLY A 476 -33.44 7.11 24.72
C GLY A 476 -34.76 7.73 25.18
N SER A 477 -34.77 9.04 25.46
CA SER A 477 -35.94 9.84 25.85
C SER A 477 -36.23 10.98 24.86
N GLY A 478 -35.63 10.93 23.66
CA GLY A 478 -35.93 11.79 22.53
C GLY A 478 -34.89 12.87 22.22
N ARG A 479 -33.70 12.81 22.84
CA ARG A 479 -32.59 13.75 22.58
C ARG A 479 -31.30 13.05 22.15
N ASN A 480 -30.57 13.71 21.24
CA ASN A 480 -29.30 13.20 20.74
C ASN A 480 -28.08 13.88 21.32
N TYR A 481 -27.02 13.09 21.48
CA TYR A 481 -25.66 13.56 21.71
C TYR A 481 -24.88 13.79 20.42
N THR A 482 -25.41 13.39 19.26
CA THR A 482 -24.87 13.70 17.92
C THR A 482 -25.98 13.81 16.89
N VAL A 483 -25.74 14.44 15.75
CA VAL A 483 -26.78 14.66 14.74
C VAL A 483 -27.41 13.35 14.21
N GLY A 484 -28.73 13.35 13.96
CA GLY A 484 -29.40 12.32 13.15
C GLY A 484 -30.14 11.19 13.88
N TYR A 485 -30.07 11.08 15.21
CA TYR A 485 -30.60 9.90 15.93
C TYR A 485 -32.01 10.04 16.55
N GLU A 486 -32.49 11.26 16.78
CA GLU A 486 -33.72 11.68 17.48
C GLU A 486 -34.09 13.11 17.03
N LYS A 487 -35.23 13.62 17.49
CA LYS A 487 -35.78 14.91 17.02
C LYS A 487 -35.20 16.14 17.71
N LEU A 488 -34.70 15.99 18.94
CA LEU A 488 -34.22 17.12 19.76
C LEU A 488 -32.72 16.95 20.06
N ASN A 489 -32.03 18.07 20.24
CA ASN A 489 -30.62 18.07 20.64
C ASN A 489 -30.50 17.97 22.17
N ALA A 490 -29.49 17.27 22.66
CA ALA A 490 -29.21 17.22 24.10
C ALA A 490 -28.83 18.61 24.63
N ARG A 491 -29.33 18.95 25.81
CA ARG A 491 -28.97 20.15 26.55
C ARG A 491 -27.96 19.77 27.63
N ARG A 492 -27.47 20.77 28.36
CA ARG A 492 -26.58 20.58 29.52
C ARG A 492 -27.12 19.54 30.50
N THR A 493 -28.42 19.51 30.78
CA THR A 493 -29.04 18.51 31.67
C THR A 493 -28.87 17.08 31.17
N GLU A 494 -28.97 16.86 29.86
CA GLU A 494 -28.76 15.54 29.27
C GLU A 494 -27.27 15.18 29.20
N TRP A 495 -26.38 16.17 29.07
CA TRP A 495 -24.93 15.96 29.18
C TRP A 495 -24.53 15.60 30.62
N GLU A 496 -25.07 16.30 31.62
CA GLU A 496 -24.88 15.99 33.05
C GLU A 496 -25.40 14.58 33.39
N TRP A 497 -26.56 14.22 32.84
CA TRP A 497 -27.08 12.87 33.00
C TRP A 497 -26.17 11.80 32.36
N LEU A 498 -25.58 12.06 31.20
CA LEU A 498 -24.61 11.15 30.58
C LEU A 498 -23.36 10.98 31.49
N LEU A 499 -22.85 12.06 32.08
CA LEU A 499 -21.77 12.01 33.07
C LEU A 499 -22.18 11.14 34.27
N ASP A 500 -23.38 11.34 34.81
CA ASP A 500 -23.87 10.57 35.96
C ASP A 500 -23.97 9.07 35.63
N ARG A 501 -24.42 8.71 34.42
CA ARG A 501 -24.49 7.32 33.96
C ARG A 501 -23.12 6.69 33.77
N ILE A 502 -22.11 7.45 33.33
CA ILE A 502 -20.73 6.95 33.18
C ILE A 502 -20.11 6.64 34.55
N PHE A 503 -20.38 7.47 35.57
CA PHE A 503 -19.80 7.34 36.91
C PHE A 503 -20.71 6.71 37.97
N GLU A 504 -21.84 6.13 37.56
CA GLU A 504 -22.83 5.53 38.45
C GLU A 504 -22.22 4.39 39.29
N GLN A 505 -22.43 4.43 40.61
CA GLN A 505 -21.87 3.42 41.51
C GLN A 505 -22.50 2.04 41.29
N GLY A 506 -21.66 1.02 41.18
CA GLY A 506 -22.11 -0.36 40.93
C GLY A 506 -22.43 -0.68 39.47
N LYS A 507 -22.32 0.30 38.56
CA LYS A 507 -22.48 0.15 37.11
C LYS A 507 -21.29 0.76 36.37
N SER A 508 -21.25 0.63 35.04
CA SER A 508 -20.29 1.33 34.18
C SER A 508 -18.84 1.18 34.68
N LEU A 509 -18.04 2.25 34.75
CA LEU A 509 -16.66 2.24 35.21
C LEU A 509 -16.49 1.65 36.63
N SER A 510 -17.45 1.88 37.54
CA SER A 510 -17.43 1.31 38.90
C SER A 510 -17.57 -0.22 38.88
N ALA A 511 -18.44 -0.74 38.01
CA ALA A 511 -18.59 -2.18 37.80
C ALA A 511 -17.38 -2.79 37.10
N LEU A 512 -16.83 -2.13 36.08
CA LEU A 512 -15.65 -2.58 35.35
C LEU A 512 -14.42 -2.71 36.26
N ASP A 513 -14.10 -1.67 37.05
CA ASP A 513 -12.99 -1.70 38.01
C ASP A 513 -13.15 -2.85 39.02
N ARG A 514 -14.38 -3.06 39.50
CA ARG A 514 -14.71 -4.17 40.42
C ARG A 514 -14.56 -5.53 39.75
N CYS A 515 -15.02 -5.68 38.51
CA CYS A 515 -14.90 -6.92 37.74
C CYS A 515 -13.42 -7.30 37.58
N ILE A 516 -12.58 -6.38 37.11
CA ILE A 516 -11.13 -6.60 36.99
C ILE A 516 -10.52 -6.98 38.34
N GLY A 517 -10.89 -6.29 39.42
CA GLY A 517 -10.41 -6.59 40.77
C GLY A 517 -10.83 -7.97 41.29
N GLN A 518 -11.96 -8.53 40.84
CA GLN A 518 -12.37 -9.91 41.12
C GLN A 518 -11.52 -10.89 40.32
N GLU A 519 -11.33 -10.63 39.02
CA GLU A 519 -10.62 -11.52 38.10
C GLU A 519 -9.11 -11.61 38.41
N ILE A 520 -8.51 -10.54 38.91
CA ILE A 520 -7.11 -10.55 39.41
C ILE A 520 -6.88 -11.60 40.51
N LYS A 521 -7.91 -11.94 41.29
CA LYS A 521 -7.78 -12.96 42.35
C LYS A 521 -7.64 -14.38 41.79
N GLU A 522 -8.20 -14.64 40.61
CA GLU A 522 -8.14 -15.94 39.93
C GLU A 522 -6.93 -16.00 38.98
N LEU A 523 -6.74 -14.99 38.14
CA LEU A 523 -5.74 -14.99 37.06
C LEU A 523 -4.39 -14.35 37.46
N GLY A 524 -4.33 -13.66 38.60
CA GLY A 524 -3.21 -12.77 38.92
C GLY A 524 -3.30 -11.43 38.19
N LYS A 525 -2.35 -10.53 38.47
CA LYS A 525 -2.35 -9.20 37.83
C LYS A 525 -1.92 -9.32 36.36
N PRO A 526 -2.66 -8.71 35.41
CA PRO A 526 -2.20 -8.64 34.03
C PRO A 526 -0.94 -7.78 33.90
N ALA A 527 -0.23 -7.94 32.79
CA ALA A 527 0.97 -7.15 32.45
C ALA A 527 0.65 -5.68 32.07
N PHE A 528 -0.62 -5.30 32.10
CA PHE A 528 -1.13 -4.00 31.71
C PHE A 528 -2.18 -3.50 32.70
N ARG A 529 -2.48 -2.20 32.63
CA ARG A 529 -3.63 -1.59 33.30
C ARG A 529 -4.69 -1.30 32.25
N HIS A 530 -5.96 -1.60 32.55
CA HIS A 530 -7.04 -1.43 31.57
C HIS A 530 -7.23 0.06 31.27
N GLN A 531 -7.23 0.37 29.98
CA GLN A 531 -7.23 1.72 29.44
C GLN A 531 -8.66 2.17 29.14
N ILE A 532 -9.01 3.42 29.45
CA ILE A 532 -10.36 3.98 29.29
C ILE A 532 -10.32 5.14 28.32
N VAL A 533 -11.22 5.10 27.34
CA VAL A 533 -11.52 6.21 26.44
C VAL A 533 -12.97 6.65 26.70
N LEU A 534 -13.21 7.95 26.84
CA LEU A 534 -14.54 8.50 27.15
C LEU A 534 -15.08 9.33 25.98
N GLY A 535 -16.31 9.03 25.56
CA GLY A 535 -16.99 9.71 24.45
C GLY A 535 -17.37 11.16 24.78
N LEU A 536 -17.22 12.02 23.79
CA LEU A 536 -17.60 13.43 23.83
C LEU A 536 -18.88 13.64 23.05
N PRO A 537 -19.95 14.19 23.66
CA PRO A 537 -21.12 14.63 22.92
C PRO A 537 -20.76 15.79 21.99
N GLU A 538 -21.46 15.86 20.87
CA GLU A 538 -21.29 16.92 19.87
C GLU A 538 -22.01 18.20 20.33
N ALA A 539 -21.29 19.32 20.34
CA ALA A 539 -21.90 20.64 20.48
C ALA A 539 -22.58 21.03 19.16
N ILE A 540 -23.84 20.63 18.97
CA ILE A 540 -24.54 20.70 17.67
C ILE A 540 -24.74 22.15 17.22
N ARG A 541 -24.23 22.47 16.03
CA ARG A 541 -24.22 23.83 15.47
C ARG A 541 -25.62 24.45 15.41
N GLY A 542 -25.72 25.70 15.86
CA GLY A 542 -26.94 26.51 15.83
C GLY A 542 -27.92 26.26 16.98
N GLN A 543 -27.63 25.34 17.90
CA GLN A 543 -28.43 25.16 19.12
C GLN A 543 -28.29 26.37 20.05
N LYS A 544 -29.41 26.87 20.58
CA LYS A 544 -29.44 28.04 21.47
C LYS A 544 -30.01 27.75 22.86
N ASP A 545 -30.53 26.54 23.06
CA ASP A 545 -31.17 26.10 24.29
C ASP A 545 -30.31 25.10 25.07
N TRP A 546 -29.00 25.04 24.79
CA TRP A 546 -28.12 24.07 25.44
C TRP A 546 -28.02 24.31 26.95
N GLY A 547 -27.91 25.56 27.40
CA GLY A 547 -27.80 25.91 28.82
C GLY A 547 -26.78 27.02 29.04
N GLU A 548 -26.30 27.15 30.27
CA GLU A 548 -25.34 28.20 30.66
C GLU A 548 -24.07 27.62 31.30
N ILE A 549 -22.98 28.39 31.28
CA ILE A 549 -21.72 28.15 32.02
C ILE A 549 -21.39 29.44 32.75
N ASP A 550 -21.14 29.36 34.07
CA ASP A 550 -20.83 30.51 34.92
C ASP A 550 -21.81 31.70 34.77
N GLY A 551 -23.11 31.40 34.63
CA GLY A 551 -24.18 32.40 34.45
C GLY A 551 -24.25 33.04 33.05
N ARG A 552 -23.50 32.51 32.07
CA ARG A 552 -23.54 32.93 30.66
C ARG A 552 -24.21 31.86 29.82
N GLU A 553 -25.30 32.21 29.13
CA GLU A 553 -25.95 31.30 28.17
C GLU A 553 -25.02 30.95 27.00
N MET A 554 -25.00 29.68 26.61
CA MET A 554 -24.24 29.18 25.46
C MET A 554 -25.08 29.27 24.19
N ASP A 555 -24.55 29.91 23.15
CA ASP A 555 -25.15 29.97 21.81
C ASP A 555 -24.24 29.24 20.81
N PHE A 556 -24.60 28.00 20.43
CA PHE A 556 -23.82 27.20 19.48
C PHE A 556 -23.92 27.66 18.02
N SER A 557 -24.50 28.85 17.76
CA SER A 557 -24.17 29.58 16.53
C SER A 557 -22.78 30.23 16.57
N LYS A 558 -22.16 30.29 17.76
CA LYS A 558 -20.79 30.78 17.99
C LYS A 558 -19.87 29.63 18.34
N GLU A 559 -18.76 29.52 17.62
CA GLU A 559 -17.76 28.46 17.82
C GLU A 559 -17.13 28.50 19.23
N GLU A 560 -16.89 29.70 19.77
CA GLU A 560 -16.36 29.89 21.13
C GLU A 560 -17.23 29.21 22.21
N ASP A 561 -18.56 29.19 22.03
CA ASP A 561 -19.50 28.59 22.97
C ASP A 561 -19.57 27.07 22.81
N GLN A 562 -19.45 26.58 21.58
CA GLN A 562 -19.29 25.14 21.31
C GLN A 562 -18.01 24.61 21.99
N ILE A 563 -16.89 25.33 21.81
CA ILE A 563 -15.61 24.99 22.45
C ILE A 563 -15.74 25.03 23.97
N ALA A 564 -16.34 26.10 24.54
CA ALA A 564 -16.50 26.24 25.98
C ALA A 564 -17.32 25.10 26.60
N ALA A 565 -18.45 24.73 25.98
CA ALA A 565 -19.28 23.62 26.44
C ALA A 565 -18.57 22.27 26.39
N THR A 566 -17.87 21.97 25.30
CA THR A 566 -17.12 20.71 25.21
C THR A 566 -15.92 20.68 26.16
N LYS A 567 -15.20 21.80 26.36
CA LYS A 567 -14.11 21.88 27.36
C LYS A 567 -14.63 21.69 28.79
N TRP A 568 -15.79 22.26 29.13
CA TRP A 568 -16.45 22.03 30.41
C TRP A 568 -16.75 20.54 30.62
N TYR A 569 -17.32 19.88 29.62
CA TYR A 569 -17.63 18.45 29.69
C TYR A 569 -16.38 17.59 29.86
N ILE A 570 -15.30 17.88 29.12
CA ILE A 570 -13.99 17.22 29.29
C ILE A 570 -13.47 17.42 30.73
N GLY A 571 -13.56 18.64 31.26
CA GLY A 571 -13.17 18.94 32.65
C GLY A 571 -13.94 18.09 33.67
N GLU A 572 -15.26 17.97 33.50
CA GLU A 572 -16.09 17.10 34.35
C GLU A 572 -15.68 15.63 34.28
N LEU A 573 -15.40 15.11 33.07
CA LEU A 573 -14.90 13.73 32.91
C LEU A 573 -13.58 13.52 33.66
N VAL A 574 -12.62 14.44 33.52
CA VAL A 574 -11.30 14.36 34.17
C VAL A 574 -11.43 14.40 35.69
N GLU A 575 -12.15 15.38 36.23
CA GLU A 575 -12.29 15.56 37.68
C GLU A 575 -13.07 14.41 38.32
N ARG A 576 -14.16 13.93 37.70
CA ARG A 576 -14.92 12.78 38.21
C ARG A 576 -14.10 11.49 38.16
N PHE A 577 -13.32 11.25 37.09
CA PHE A 577 -12.45 10.08 37.00
C PHE A 577 -11.36 10.09 38.07
N LYS A 578 -10.74 11.25 38.30
CA LYS A 578 -9.74 11.45 39.36
C LYS A 578 -10.35 11.27 40.76
N ALA A 579 -11.56 11.79 41.00
CA ALA A 579 -12.27 11.65 42.26
C ALA A 579 -12.67 10.20 42.56
N ALA A 580 -13.01 9.41 41.53
CA ALA A 580 -13.40 8.02 41.66
C ALA A 580 -12.25 7.09 42.12
N LYS A 581 -10.99 7.47 41.87
CA LYS A 581 -9.78 6.73 42.32
C LYS A 581 -9.80 5.24 41.96
N TYR A 582 -10.22 4.91 40.74
CA TYR A 582 -10.21 3.55 40.23
C TYR A 582 -8.83 2.91 40.35
N LYS A 583 -8.77 1.67 40.83
CA LYS A 583 -7.51 0.96 41.13
C LYS A 583 -6.90 0.30 39.90
N HIS A 584 -7.76 -0.11 38.97
CA HIS A 584 -7.43 -0.97 37.85
C HIS A 584 -7.62 -0.29 36.50
N LEU A 585 -8.19 0.92 36.48
CA LEU A 585 -8.48 1.69 35.27
C LEU A 585 -7.58 2.91 35.12
N GLU A 586 -7.22 3.27 33.89
CA GLU A 586 -6.44 4.45 33.54
C GLU A 586 -7.12 5.22 32.40
N LEU A 587 -7.27 6.54 32.55
CA LEU A 587 -7.87 7.38 31.51
C LEU A 587 -6.83 7.69 30.43
N SER A 588 -7.01 7.13 29.24
CA SER A 588 -6.14 7.29 28.08
C SER A 588 -6.50 8.49 27.24
N GLY A 589 -7.80 8.78 27.12
CA GLY A 589 -8.26 9.99 26.45
C GLY A 589 -9.73 10.00 26.06
N PHE A 590 -10.04 10.70 24.98
CA PHE A 590 -11.41 11.05 24.62
C PHE A 590 -11.74 10.70 23.18
N TYR A 591 -12.98 10.29 22.95
CA TYR A 591 -13.48 9.88 21.65
C TYR A 591 -14.49 10.90 21.11
N TRP A 592 -14.29 11.33 19.86
CA TRP A 592 -15.26 12.19 19.19
C TRP A 592 -16.41 11.36 18.62
N VAL A 593 -17.62 11.58 19.13
CA VAL A 593 -18.77 10.71 18.83
C VAL A 593 -19.32 10.89 17.42
N ALA A 594 -19.14 12.06 16.80
CA ALA A 594 -19.62 12.29 15.45
C ALA A 594 -18.74 11.53 14.45
N GLU A 595 -19.35 10.64 13.67
CA GLU A 595 -18.66 9.72 12.76
C GLU A 595 -18.29 10.39 11.41
N ASP A 596 -18.68 11.65 11.20
CA ASP A 596 -18.23 12.50 10.09
C ASP A 596 -17.92 13.93 10.56
N THR A 597 -17.36 14.72 9.65
CA THR A 597 -16.92 16.09 9.93
C THR A 597 -17.78 17.16 9.25
N HIS A 598 -18.94 16.81 8.71
CA HIS A 598 -19.78 17.70 7.89
C HIS A 598 -20.13 19.02 8.59
N HIS A 599 -20.29 18.97 9.91
CA HIS A 599 -20.72 20.11 10.72
C HIS A 599 -19.70 20.57 11.78
N CYS A 600 -18.60 19.84 11.97
CA CYS A 600 -17.74 19.98 13.15
C CYS A 600 -16.23 19.96 12.87
N ALA A 601 -15.77 19.92 11.60
CA ALA A 601 -14.34 19.85 11.26
C ALA A 601 -13.49 20.90 12.00
N GLU A 602 -13.92 22.17 12.01
CA GLU A 602 -13.18 23.27 12.64
C GLU A 602 -13.22 23.21 14.18
N LEU A 603 -14.18 22.50 14.78
CA LEU A 603 -14.30 22.36 16.24
C LEU A 603 -13.28 21.38 16.81
N THR A 604 -12.92 20.34 16.05
CA THR A 604 -12.02 19.26 16.51
C THR A 604 -10.60 19.74 16.79
N ILE A 605 -10.10 20.71 16.02
CA ILE A 605 -8.74 21.25 16.14
C ILE A 605 -8.50 21.93 17.50
N PRO A 606 -9.24 22.98 17.91
CA PRO A 606 -9.03 23.62 19.21
C PRO A 606 -9.37 22.72 20.41
N LEU A 607 -10.20 21.68 20.21
CA LEU A 607 -10.45 20.66 21.23
C LEU A 607 -9.26 19.72 21.40
N SER A 608 -8.60 19.33 20.30
CA SER A 608 -7.40 18.49 20.35
C SER A 608 -6.29 19.15 21.19
N GLU A 609 -6.04 20.45 21.00
CA GLU A 609 -5.04 21.19 21.78
C GLU A 609 -5.33 21.16 23.29
N TYR A 610 -6.61 21.25 23.67
CA TYR A 610 -7.03 21.16 25.06
C TYR A 610 -6.89 19.74 25.62
N ILE A 611 -7.30 18.73 24.86
CA ILE A 611 -7.13 17.31 25.22
C ILE A 611 -5.64 16.98 25.42
N HIS A 612 -4.76 17.49 24.54
CA HIS A 612 -3.31 17.33 24.66
C HIS A 612 -2.75 18.06 25.88
N SER A 613 -3.30 19.22 26.25
CA SER A 613 -2.90 19.95 27.46
C SER A 613 -3.19 19.16 28.76
N GLU A 614 -4.19 18.27 28.73
CA GLU A 614 -4.49 17.31 29.80
C GLU A 614 -3.63 16.03 29.74
N GLY A 615 -2.69 15.95 28.78
CA GLY A 615 -1.84 14.79 28.54
C GLY A 615 -2.62 13.55 28.06
N LYS A 616 -3.72 13.77 27.33
CA LYS A 616 -4.62 12.72 26.83
C LYS A 616 -4.58 12.61 25.32
N LEU A 617 -4.99 11.46 24.80
CA LEU A 617 -5.10 11.19 23.36
C LEU A 617 -6.52 11.48 22.84
N PHE A 618 -6.62 11.87 21.58
CA PHE A 618 -7.90 12.12 20.90
C PHE A 618 -8.19 11.03 19.86
N TYR A 619 -9.37 10.39 19.97
CA TYR A 619 -9.75 9.21 19.22
C TYR A 619 -10.94 9.46 18.30
N TRP A 620 -10.98 8.77 17.15
CA TRP A 620 -12.08 8.85 16.19
C TRP A 620 -12.31 7.52 15.44
N ILE A 621 -13.56 7.24 15.08
CA ILE A 621 -13.98 6.04 14.33
C ILE A 621 -14.93 6.53 13.24
N PRO A 622 -14.40 6.99 12.09
CA PRO A 622 -15.23 7.38 10.96
C PRO A 622 -15.84 6.19 10.25
N TYR A 623 -17.11 6.31 9.84
CA TYR A 623 -17.75 5.33 8.96
C TYR A 623 -17.04 5.25 7.60
N TRP A 624 -17.35 4.21 6.82
CA TRP A 624 -16.80 3.95 5.49
C TRP A 624 -16.88 5.17 4.58
N GLN A 625 -15.71 5.69 4.18
CA GLN A 625 -15.58 6.90 3.35
C GLN A 625 -16.24 8.15 3.95
N ALA A 626 -16.31 8.25 5.28
CA ALA A 626 -16.81 9.44 5.95
C ALA A 626 -16.01 10.68 5.55
N LYS A 627 -16.69 11.83 5.47
CA LYS A 627 -16.03 13.09 5.13
C LYS A 627 -14.96 13.42 6.18
N GLY A 628 -13.74 13.68 5.73
CA GLY A 628 -12.61 14.03 6.58
C GLY A 628 -11.80 12.83 7.12
N HIS A 629 -12.19 11.58 6.83
CA HIS A 629 -11.45 10.40 7.30
C HIS A 629 -9.98 10.39 6.86
N GLU A 630 -9.67 10.86 5.64
CA GLU A 630 -8.29 10.97 5.14
C GLU A 630 -7.48 12.08 5.82
N GLU A 631 -8.17 13.05 6.44
CA GLU A 631 -7.59 14.24 7.07
C GLU A 631 -7.56 14.16 8.60
N TRP A 632 -7.82 12.98 9.19
CA TRP A 632 -7.97 12.82 10.64
C TRP A 632 -6.82 13.43 11.48
N LYS A 633 -5.57 13.35 10.98
CA LYS A 633 -4.41 13.97 11.63
C LYS A 633 -4.48 15.50 11.64
N ARG A 634 -4.93 16.11 10.54
CA ARG A 634 -5.13 17.56 10.42
C ARG A 634 -6.22 18.03 11.39
N LEU A 635 -7.22 17.19 11.61
CA LEU A 635 -8.32 17.43 12.54
C LEU A 635 -7.92 17.24 14.02
N GLY A 636 -6.64 16.91 14.29
CA GLY A 636 -6.09 16.84 15.64
C GLY A 636 -6.30 15.49 16.34
N PHE A 637 -6.83 14.48 15.65
CA PHE A 637 -6.94 13.13 16.21
C PHE A 637 -5.57 12.46 16.29
N ASP A 638 -5.33 11.70 17.36
CA ASP A 638 -4.12 10.90 17.59
C ASP A 638 -4.26 9.46 17.10
N VAL A 639 -5.50 8.95 17.09
CA VAL A 639 -5.85 7.62 16.60
C VAL A 639 -7.20 7.68 15.90
N ALA A 640 -7.24 7.32 14.61
CA ALA A 640 -8.48 7.08 13.89
C ALA A 640 -8.59 5.60 13.50
N TYR A 641 -9.76 4.97 13.65
CA TYR A 641 -10.01 3.59 13.22
C TYR A 641 -10.89 3.56 11.99
N GLN A 642 -10.43 2.91 10.91
CA GLN A 642 -11.21 2.74 9.71
C GLN A 642 -12.31 1.71 9.94
N GLN A 643 -13.56 2.15 9.88
CA GLN A 643 -14.74 1.30 9.92
C GLN A 643 -15.09 0.78 8.51
N PRO A 644 -15.25 -0.54 8.31
CA PRO A 644 -15.62 -1.08 6.99
C PRO A 644 -17.12 -1.01 6.66
N ASN A 645 -18.00 -0.88 7.66
CA ASN A 645 -19.48 -1.00 7.57
C ASN A 645 -19.95 -2.29 6.90
N HIS A 646 -19.12 -3.33 6.93
CA HIS A 646 -19.33 -4.59 6.23
C HIS A 646 -20.36 -5.46 6.95
N PHE A 647 -20.30 -5.53 8.28
CA PHE A 647 -21.05 -6.52 9.07
C PHE A 647 -22.58 -6.43 8.88
N PHE A 648 -23.09 -5.21 8.71
CA PHE A 648 -24.53 -4.91 8.78
C PHE A 648 -25.33 -5.22 7.51
N ASN A 649 -24.67 -5.36 6.35
CA ASN A 649 -25.36 -5.55 5.06
C ASN A 649 -24.72 -6.66 4.23
N HIS A 650 -25.41 -7.80 4.12
CA HIS A 650 -24.96 -9.00 3.37
C HIS A 650 -24.77 -8.76 1.87
N SER A 651 -25.27 -7.66 1.30
CA SER A 651 -25.03 -7.34 -0.11
C SER A 651 -23.63 -6.78 -0.38
N ILE A 652 -22.90 -6.35 0.66
CA ILE A 652 -21.54 -5.81 0.53
C ILE A 652 -20.56 -6.98 0.46
N PRO A 653 -19.73 -7.10 -0.59
CA PRO A 653 -18.78 -8.22 -0.71
C PRO A 653 -17.66 -8.15 0.33
N ASP A 654 -17.09 -9.32 0.67
CA ASP A 654 -15.98 -9.43 1.62
C ASP A 654 -14.72 -8.66 1.17
N SER A 655 -14.58 -8.34 -0.12
CA SER A 655 -13.52 -7.46 -0.64
C SER A 655 -13.51 -6.08 0.03
N ARG A 656 -14.64 -5.62 0.58
CA ARG A 656 -14.72 -4.39 1.38
C ARG A 656 -13.74 -4.41 2.56
N LEU A 657 -13.50 -5.57 3.17
CA LEU A 657 -12.57 -5.69 4.29
C LEU A 657 -11.12 -5.47 3.83
N ASP A 658 -10.76 -6.00 2.65
CA ASP A 658 -9.45 -5.77 2.03
C ASP A 658 -9.27 -4.30 1.62
N GLU A 659 -10.32 -3.69 1.04
CA GLU A 659 -10.35 -2.26 0.70
C GLU A 659 -10.18 -1.37 1.94
N ALA A 660 -10.86 -1.70 3.04
CA ALA A 660 -10.72 -0.97 4.30
C ALA A 660 -9.33 -1.10 4.91
N CYS A 661 -8.75 -2.30 4.88
CA CYS A 661 -7.37 -2.52 5.30
C CYS A 661 -6.39 -1.69 4.46
N ALA A 662 -6.60 -1.61 3.13
CA ALA A 662 -5.79 -0.80 2.24
C ALA A 662 -5.94 0.70 2.52
N THR A 663 -7.16 1.19 2.73
CA THR A 663 -7.43 2.58 3.13
C THR A 663 -6.78 2.91 4.47
N ALA A 664 -6.92 2.04 5.48
CA ALA A 664 -6.33 2.29 6.78
C ALA A 664 -4.80 2.39 6.72
N ARG A 665 -4.14 1.49 6.00
CA ARG A 665 -2.69 1.62 5.72
C ARG A 665 -2.40 2.92 4.96
N ARG A 666 -3.19 3.24 3.94
CA ARG A 666 -2.98 4.47 3.16
C ARG A 666 -3.05 5.76 4.00
N HIS A 667 -3.91 5.79 5.02
CA HIS A 667 -4.07 7.00 5.84
C HIS A 667 -3.47 6.86 7.25
N GLY A 668 -2.75 5.77 7.50
CA GLY A 668 -2.14 5.45 8.79
C GLY A 668 -3.14 5.33 9.93
N MET A 669 -4.34 4.84 9.62
CA MET A 669 -5.41 4.57 10.57
C MET A 669 -5.25 3.19 11.20
N ALA A 670 -5.88 2.98 12.33
CA ALA A 670 -6.16 1.66 12.90
C ALA A 670 -7.40 1.04 12.22
N MET A 671 -7.82 -0.15 12.64
CA MET A 671 -8.99 -0.84 12.09
C MET A 671 -10.11 -0.99 13.12
N GLU A 672 -11.35 -0.84 12.71
CA GLU A 672 -12.49 -1.32 13.50
C GLU A 672 -12.92 -2.71 13.04
N PHE A 673 -13.15 -3.61 14.00
CA PHE A 673 -13.74 -4.92 13.84
C PHE A 673 -15.22 -4.85 14.26
N GLU A 674 -16.15 -5.07 13.34
CA GLU A 674 -17.58 -4.92 13.60
C GLU A 674 -18.28 -6.27 13.78
N PHE A 675 -18.99 -6.43 14.89
CA PHE A 675 -20.03 -7.45 15.06
C PHE A 675 -21.07 -7.03 16.11
N ASP A 676 -22.24 -7.65 16.07
CA ASP A 676 -23.28 -7.50 17.10
C ASP A 676 -23.89 -8.86 17.45
N GLU A 677 -25.01 -8.88 18.15
CA GLU A 677 -25.75 -10.10 18.53
C GLU A 677 -26.09 -10.99 17.32
N LYS A 678 -26.14 -10.43 16.10
CA LYS A 678 -26.37 -11.17 14.86
C LYS A 678 -25.22 -12.09 14.46
N ALA A 679 -24.05 -11.97 15.09
CA ALA A 679 -22.97 -12.94 14.91
C ALA A 679 -23.34 -14.34 15.42
N THR A 680 -24.41 -14.48 16.21
CA THR A 680 -24.91 -15.76 16.71
C THR A 680 -25.39 -16.65 15.56
N ALA A 681 -24.89 -17.89 15.46
CA ALA A 681 -25.16 -18.78 14.32
C ALA A 681 -26.62 -19.25 14.22
N ALA A 682 -27.34 -19.32 15.34
CA ALA A 682 -28.69 -19.90 15.40
C ALA A 682 -29.81 -18.92 15.04
N ILE A 683 -29.53 -17.62 14.89
CA ILE A 683 -30.59 -16.63 14.64
C ILE A 683 -30.95 -16.54 13.14
N PRO A 684 -32.21 -16.19 12.80
CA PRO A 684 -32.58 -15.90 11.41
C PRO A 684 -31.78 -14.72 10.85
N ASN A 685 -31.31 -14.83 9.59
CA ASN A 685 -30.41 -13.85 8.95
C ASN A 685 -29.15 -13.55 9.78
N SER A 686 -28.55 -14.60 10.36
CA SER A 686 -27.27 -14.52 11.06
C SER A 686 -26.18 -13.89 10.19
N SER A 687 -25.31 -13.11 10.83
CA SER A 687 -24.06 -12.56 10.30
C SER A 687 -22.83 -13.29 10.89
N HIS A 688 -22.98 -14.55 11.34
CA HIS A 688 -21.87 -15.38 11.87
C HIS A 688 -20.72 -15.51 10.85
N ASP A 689 -21.06 -15.73 9.58
CA ASP A 689 -20.14 -15.77 8.46
C ASP A 689 -19.42 -14.43 8.24
N ARG A 690 -20.11 -13.30 8.44
CA ARG A 690 -19.53 -11.95 8.34
C ARG A 690 -18.47 -11.72 9.41
N MET A 691 -18.73 -12.13 10.66
CA MET A 691 -17.72 -12.06 11.73
C MET A 691 -16.52 -12.97 11.43
N ALA A 692 -16.75 -14.17 10.87
CA ALA A 692 -15.67 -15.03 10.42
C ALA A 692 -14.85 -14.39 9.27
N ALA A 693 -15.51 -13.71 8.33
CA ALA A 693 -14.85 -12.97 7.25
C ALA A 693 -13.96 -11.85 7.80
N TYR A 694 -14.41 -11.11 8.82
CA TYR A 694 -13.58 -10.13 9.51
C TYR A 694 -12.28 -10.73 10.05
N ILE A 695 -12.35 -11.87 10.75
CA ILE A 695 -11.14 -12.55 11.26
C ILE A 695 -10.22 -12.95 10.10
N ASN A 696 -10.76 -13.61 9.08
CA ASN A 696 -9.98 -14.11 7.94
C ASN A 696 -9.27 -12.98 7.19
N HIS A 697 -9.97 -11.88 6.90
CA HIS A 697 -9.40 -10.76 6.16
C HIS A 697 -8.41 -9.95 7.01
N PHE A 698 -8.64 -9.83 8.32
CA PHE A 698 -7.70 -9.14 9.21
C PHE A 698 -6.41 -9.95 9.41
N GLU A 699 -6.48 -11.28 9.48
CA GLU A 699 -5.30 -12.16 9.44
C GLU A 699 -4.55 -12.02 8.11
N LYS A 700 -5.28 -12.09 6.98
CA LYS A 700 -4.72 -11.93 5.63
C LYS A 700 -3.98 -10.59 5.46
N ASN A 701 -4.51 -9.50 6.01
CA ASN A 701 -3.95 -8.16 5.88
C ASN A 701 -3.05 -7.74 7.06
N ASP A 702 -2.61 -8.71 7.88
CA ASP A 702 -1.70 -8.53 9.03
C ASP A 702 -2.21 -7.55 10.12
N VAL A 703 -3.50 -7.20 10.11
CA VAL A 703 -4.11 -6.23 11.05
C VAL A 703 -3.84 -6.63 12.49
N PHE A 704 -4.02 -7.92 12.82
CA PHE A 704 -3.82 -8.41 14.18
C PHE A 704 -2.36 -8.38 14.65
N ASN A 705 -1.36 -8.21 13.77
CA ASN A 705 0.04 -8.12 14.21
C ASN A 705 0.56 -6.68 14.23
N SER A 706 -0.07 -5.78 13.48
CA SER A 706 0.47 -4.45 13.18
C SER A 706 -0.46 -3.28 13.46
N SER A 707 -1.75 -3.51 13.76
CA SER A 707 -2.75 -2.49 14.06
C SER A 707 -3.25 -2.52 15.52
N ALA A 708 -3.61 -1.37 16.06
CA ALA A 708 -4.63 -1.30 17.11
C ALA A 708 -6.01 -1.65 16.51
N VAL A 709 -6.90 -2.26 17.29
CA VAL A 709 -8.22 -2.67 16.83
C VAL A 709 -9.28 -2.15 17.80
N ALA A 710 -10.28 -1.45 17.26
CA ALA A 710 -11.51 -1.12 17.98
C ALA A 710 -12.56 -2.19 17.67
N TYR A 711 -13.33 -2.62 18.66
CA TYR A 711 -14.34 -3.66 18.50
C TYR A 711 -15.72 -3.06 18.75
N TYR A 712 -16.48 -2.86 17.67
CA TYR A 712 -17.91 -2.67 17.76
C TYR A 712 -18.54 -4.03 18.08
N CYS A 713 -19.28 -4.10 19.19
CA CYS A 713 -19.88 -5.33 19.72
C CYS A 713 -21.41 -5.24 19.89
N GLY A 714 -22.08 -4.29 19.21
CA GLY A 714 -23.52 -4.04 19.40
C GLY A 714 -23.88 -3.60 20.83
N ASN A 715 -25.08 -3.96 21.31
CA ASN A 715 -25.43 -3.71 22.71
C ASN A 715 -24.77 -4.74 23.64
N ARG A 716 -24.82 -6.01 23.26
CA ARG A 716 -24.37 -7.14 24.10
C ARG A 716 -23.82 -8.31 23.27
N GLY A 717 -23.16 -8.07 22.14
CA GLY A 717 -22.68 -9.09 21.22
C GLY A 717 -21.74 -10.11 21.85
N VAL A 718 -20.71 -9.67 22.58
CA VAL A 718 -19.78 -10.58 23.28
C VAL A 718 -20.51 -11.40 24.35
N LEU A 719 -21.35 -10.74 25.16
CA LEU A 719 -22.16 -11.41 26.18
C LEU A 719 -23.10 -12.46 25.56
N THR A 720 -23.74 -12.15 24.43
CA THR A 720 -24.64 -13.07 23.72
C THR A 720 -23.90 -14.31 23.21
N LEU A 721 -22.69 -14.14 22.68
CA LEU A 721 -21.86 -15.27 22.23
C LEU A 721 -21.29 -16.07 23.41
N ASP A 722 -21.00 -15.43 24.55
CA ASP A 722 -20.60 -16.11 25.79
C ASP A 722 -21.74 -16.93 26.40
N GLU A 723 -22.98 -16.44 26.36
CA GLU A 723 -24.16 -17.16 26.85
C GLU A 723 -24.62 -18.28 25.90
N SER A 724 -24.16 -18.30 24.64
CA SER A 724 -24.59 -19.28 23.64
C SER A 724 -24.02 -20.68 23.90
N ASP A 725 -24.87 -21.69 23.95
CA ASP A 725 -24.44 -23.11 23.97
C ASP A 725 -24.11 -23.66 22.57
N ASN A 726 -24.21 -22.84 21.52
CA ASN A 726 -23.94 -23.29 20.15
C ASN A 726 -22.43 -23.51 19.94
N PRO A 727 -22.00 -24.73 19.53
CA PRO A 727 -20.58 -25.00 19.29
C PRO A 727 -19.92 -24.08 18.26
N LYS A 728 -20.67 -23.56 17.27
CA LYS A 728 -20.14 -22.63 16.26
C LYS A 728 -19.86 -21.25 16.83
N ASP A 729 -20.67 -20.80 17.78
CA ASP A 729 -20.50 -19.49 18.43
C ASP A 729 -19.30 -19.56 19.39
N LYS A 730 -19.21 -20.65 20.15
CA LYS A 730 -18.07 -20.94 21.04
C LYS A 730 -16.76 -21.04 20.27
N ALA A 731 -16.74 -21.77 19.14
CA ALA A 731 -15.54 -21.88 18.31
C ALA A 731 -15.11 -20.53 17.73
N LEU A 732 -16.06 -19.69 17.31
CA LEU A 732 -15.76 -18.38 16.74
C LEU A 732 -15.22 -17.41 17.81
N MET A 733 -15.81 -17.40 19.01
CA MET A 733 -15.30 -16.60 20.12
C MET A 733 -13.97 -17.11 20.67
N ASP A 734 -13.78 -18.42 20.78
CA ASP A 734 -12.48 -19.00 21.16
C ASP A 734 -11.39 -18.56 20.19
N ARG A 735 -11.68 -18.55 18.88
CA ARG A 735 -10.74 -18.07 17.85
C ARG A 735 -10.41 -16.59 18.05
N LEU A 736 -11.40 -15.72 18.22
CA LEU A 736 -11.16 -14.30 18.46
C LEU A 736 -10.39 -14.05 19.76
N ALA A 737 -10.75 -14.74 20.84
CA ALA A 737 -10.08 -14.63 22.13
C ALA A 737 -8.63 -15.11 22.07
N ARG A 738 -8.32 -16.19 21.32
CA ARG A 738 -6.93 -16.64 21.08
C ARG A 738 -6.12 -15.60 20.31
N ILE A 739 -6.73 -14.91 19.34
CA ILE A 739 -6.08 -13.81 18.61
C ILE A 739 -5.75 -12.65 19.56
N ILE A 740 -6.70 -12.21 20.38
CA ILE A 740 -6.51 -11.14 21.37
C ILE A 740 -5.46 -11.53 22.42
N GLN A 741 -5.49 -12.77 22.91
CA GLN A 741 -4.44 -13.32 23.78
C GLN A 741 -3.06 -13.25 23.10
N ALA A 742 -2.97 -13.65 21.84
CA ALA A 742 -1.71 -13.64 21.10
C ALA A 742 -1.15 -12.23 20.89
N ARG A 743 -2.03 -11.27 20.58
CA ARG A 743 -1.70 -9.84 20.47
C ARG A 743 -1.08 -9.31 21.76
N ARG A 744 -1.68 -9.66 22.89
CA ARG A 744 -1.16 -9.32 24.21
C ARG A 744 0.23 -9.94 24.45
N TYR A 745 0.41 -11.23 24.15
CA TYR A 745 1.70 -11.89 24.33
C TYR A 745 2.81 -11.34 23.42
N LEU A 746 2.49 -10.89 22.20
CA LEU A 746 3.45 -10.17 21.36
C LEU A 746 3.93 -8.86 21.99
N LYS A 747 3.03 -8.16 22.68
CA LYS A 747 3.33 -6.89 23.34
C LYS A 747 4.12 -7.09 24.63
N TYR A 748 3.63 -7.94 25.52
CA TYR A 748 4.14 -8.07 26.89
C TYR A 748 5.00 -9.33 27.15
N GLY A 749 5.15 -10.21 26.16
CA GLY A 749 5.81 -11.51 26.31
C GLY A 749 4.84 -12.60 26.75
N ILE A 750 5.19 -13.85 26.46
CA ILE A 750 4.43 -15.02 26.92
C ILE A 750 4.73 -15.25 28.42
N PRO A 751 3.72 -15.45 29.29
CA PRO A 751 3.91 -15.62 30.73
C PRO A 751 4.47 -16.99 31.14
N MET A 752 5.14 -17.71 30.23
CA MET A 752 5.65 -19.06 30.47
C MET A 752 6.98 -19.31 29.78
N LYS A 753 7.76 -20.27 30.30
CA LYS A 753 9.05 -20.65 29.70
C LYS A 753 8.84 -21.40 28.39
N ASN A 754 9.34 -20.85 27.29
CA ASN A 754 9.36 -21.53 26.00
C ASN A 754 10.40 -22.66 25.98
N LYS A 755 10.01 -23.83 25.46
CA LYS A 755 10.91 -24.96 25.13
C LYS A 755 10.84 -25.38 23.66
N THR A 756 9.88 -24.84 22.90
CA THR A 756 9.69 -25.09 21.48
C THR A 756 10.76 -24.34 20.68
N ARG A 757 11.40 -25.04 19.75
CA ARG A 757 12.49 -24.51 18.93
C ARG A 757 12.00 -24.19 17.51
N VAL A 758 12.37 -23.03 17.00
CA VAL A 758 11.91 -22.57 15.68
C VAL A 758 12.78 -23.06 14.54
N VAL A 759 12.13 -23.58 13.50
CA VAL A 759 12.69 -23.95 12.21
C VAL A 759 12.16 -22.97 11.17
N ALA A 760 13.06 -22.28 10.47
CA ALA A 760 12.67 -21.38 9.37
C ALA A 760 12.32 -22.21 8.13
N HIS A 761 11.05 -22.18 7.73
CA HIS A 761 10.53 -22.90 6.56
C HIS A 761 11.15 -22.34 5.28
N ARG A 762 11.86 -23.16 4.51
CA ARG A 762 12.60 -22.77 3.29
C ARG A 762 13.62 -21.65 3.51
N GLY A 763 14.19 -21.57 4.73
CA GLY A 763 15.04 -20.48 5.19
C GLY A 763 14.26 -19.23 5.64
N PHE A 764 14.96 -18.18 6.07
CA PHE A 764 14.29 -16.91 6.39
C PHE A 764 14.14 -16.11 5.10
N TRP A 765 13.12 -16.46 4.32
CA TRP A 765 12.86 -15.90 3.00
C TRP A 765 11.95 -14.67 3.03
N HIS A 766 11.10 -14.54 4.05
CA HIS A 766 10.21 -13.38 4.24
C HIS A 766 10.96 -12.17 4.82
N THR A 767 12.01 -11.72 4.13
CA THR A 767 12.86 -10.58 4.47
C THR A 767 13.63 -10.10 3.23
N ASP A 768 13.85 -8.80 3.12
CA ASP A 768 14.42 -8.11 1.94
C ASP A 768 15.67 -8.78 1.38
N GLY A 769 15.71 -9.02 0.07
CA GLY A 769 16.84 -9.63 -0.63
C GLY A 769 17.04 -11.13 -0.34
N SER A 770 15.99 -11.81 0.11
CA SER A 770 15.97 -13.26 0.36
C SER A 770 14.96 -13.92 -0.58
N ALA A 771 15.04 -15.24 -0.76
CA ALA A 771 14.05 -16.03 -1.50
C ALA A 771 13.95 -17.44 -0.91
N GLN A 772 12.83 -18.12 -1.12
CA GLN A 772 12.64 -19.49 -0.63
C GLN A 772 13.74 -20.40 -1.15
N ASN A 773 14.26 -21.29 -0.30
CA ASN A 773 15.30 -22.28 -0.64
C ASN A 773 16.61 -21.67 -1.20
N SER A 774 16.84 -20.35 -1.04
CA SER A 774 18.06 -19.66 -1.47
C SER A 774 19.20 -19.75 -0.44
N ILE A 775 20.44 -19.49 -0.87
CA ILE A 775 21.57 -19.39 0.08
C ILE A 775 21.39 -18.17 0.98
N ALA A 776 20.85 -17.04 0.48
CA ALA A 776 20.53 -15.89 1.33
C ALA A 776 19.57 -16.25 2.47
N SER A 777 18.53 -17.04 2.20
CA SER A 777 17.55 -17.43 3.23
C SER A 777 18.15 -18.30 4.34
N LEU A 778 19.10 -19.18 4.00
CA LEU A 778 19.89 -19.94 4.96
C LEU A 778 20.70 -19.03 5.88
N LEU A 779 21.48 -18.13 5.27
CA LEU A 779 22.40 -17.25 6.00
C LEU A 779 21.63 -16.25 6.89
N LYS A 780 20.49 -15.74 6.40
CA LYS A 780 19.63 -14.84 7.17
C LYS A 780 18.93 -15.54 8.33
N ALA A 781 18.53 -16.79 8.16
CA ALA A 781 17.99 -17.58 9.26
C ALA A 781 19.05 -17.82 10.35
N ASP A 782 20.30 -18.13 9.96
CA ASP A 782 21.42 -18.25 10.90
C ASP A 782 21.69 -16.94 11.65
N GLN A 783 21.72 -15.81 10.93
CA GLN A 783 21.86 -14.48 11.53
C GLN A 783 20.73 -14.16 12.51
N LEU A 784 19.49 -14.54 12.18
CA LEU A 784 18.33 -14.37 13.05
C LEU A 784 18.44 -15.21 14.33
N GLY A 785 19.25 -16.28 14.32
CA GLY A 785 19.51 -17.17 15.45
C GLY A 785 18.39 -18.17 15.69
N VAL A 786 17.79 -18.70 14.62
CA VAL A 786 16.81 -19.80 14.70
C VAL A 786 17.50 -21.11 15.09
N TYR A 787 16.73 -22.12 15.51
CA TYR A 787 17.31 -23.44 15.80
C TYR A 787 17.68 -24.17 14.50
N GLY A 788 16.80 -24.16 13.50
CA GLY A 788 17.04 -24.86 12.25
C GLY A 788 16.47 -24.16 11.03
N VAL A 789 16.87 -24.65 9.87
CA VAL A 789 16.41 -24.19 8.56
C VAL A 789 15.90 -25.41 7.80
N GLU A 790 14.65 -25.33 7.37
CA GLU A 790 14.06 -26.30 6.47
C GLU A 790 14.35 -25.91 5.02
N PHE A 791 14.55 -26.90 4.16
CA PHE A 791 14.70 -26.73 2.72
C PHE A 791 14.37 -28.02 1.95
N ASP A 792 13.88 -27.83 0.73
CA ASP A 792 13.37 -28.89 -0.14
C ASP A 792 14.41 -29.37 -1.15
N VAL A 793 14.54 -30.69 -1.32
CA VAL A 793 15.50 -31.31 -2.25
C VAL A 793 14.81 -32.21 -3.26
N TRP A 794 15.07 -31.93 -4.54
CA TRP A 794 14.75 -32.78 -5.68
C TRP A 794 16.00 -33.41 -6.27
N MET A 795 15.79 -34.45 -7.10
CA MET A 795 16.84 -35.08 -7.89
C MET A 795 16.62 -34.66 -9.35
N ALA A 796 17.58 -33.96 -9.93
CA ALA A 796 17.56 -33.61 -11.35
C ALA A 796 17.78 -34.85 -12.24
N SER A 797 17.47 -34.76 -13.54
CA SER A 797 17.52 -35.92 -14.43
C SER A 797 18.93 -36.47 -14.71
N ASP A 798 19.97 -35.68 -14.41
CA ASP A 798 21.39 -36.07 -14.45
C ASP A 798 21.92 -36.60 -13.11
N GLY A 799 21.04 -36.81 -12.11
CA GLY A 799 21.41 -37.38 -10.82
C GLY A 799 22.04 -36.40 -9.83
N VAL A 800 21.93 -35.09 -10.08
CA VAL A 800 22.41 -34.04 -9.18
C VAL A 800 21.26 -33.51 -8.32
N PRO A 801 21.38 -33.52 -6.97
CA PRO A 801 20.35 -32.95 -6.11
C PRO A 801 20.33 -31.41 -6.16
N VAL A 802 19.14 -30.84 -6.31
CA VAL A 802 18.88 -29.39 -6.40
C VAL A 802 17.80 -28.97 -5.42
N LEU A 803 17.77 -27.68 -5.06
CA LEU A 803 16.81 -27.13 -4.12
C LEU A 803 15.66 -26.44 -4.84
N ASN A 804 14.45 -26.93 -4.62
CA ASN A 804 13.20 -26.28 -5.03
C ASN A 804 12.03 -26.88 -4.24
N HIS A 805 11.02 -26.09 -3.90
CA HIS A 805 9.84 -26.65 -3.24
C HIS A 805 8.99 -27.46 -4.21
N ASP A 806 8.59 -26.85 -5.33
CA ASP A 806 7.70 -27.47 -6.28
C ASP A 806 8.44 -28.42 -7.23
N GLY A 807 7.70 -29.37 -7.83
CA GLY A 807 8.25 -30.22 -8.90
C GLY A 807 8.49 -29.46 -10.21
N TRP A 808 8.17 -28.16 -10.26
CA TRP A 808 8.27 -27.29 -11.43
C TRP A 808 8.87 -25.93 -11.06
N HIS A 809 9.67 -25.33 -11.95
CA HIS A 809 10.21 -23.98 -11.82
C HIS A 809 10.45 -23.37 -13.20
N ASP A 810 10.00 -22.14 -13.45
CA ASP A 810 10.15 -21.42 -14.73
C ASP A 810 9.81 -22.24 -15.99
N GLY A 811 8.75 -23.06 -15.92
CA GLY A 811 8.30 -23.91 -17.03
C GLY A 811 9.08 -25.23 -17.21
N TYR A 812 10.02 -25.53 -16.33
CA TYR A 812 10.76 -26.80 -16.29
C TYR A 812 10.28 -27.70 -15.17
N GLU A 813 10.04 -28.97 -15.47
CA GLU A 813 9.85 -30.01 -14.45
C GLU A 813 11.21 -30.42 -13.89
N VAL A 814 11.38 -30.31 -12.58
CA VAL A 814 12.68 -30.46 -11.90
C VAL A 814 13.24 -31.87 -12.07
N GLN A 815 12.41 -32.91 -11.93
CA GLN A 815 12.87 -34.30 -11.98
C GLN A 815 13.30 -34.74 -13.40
N SER A 816 12.74 -34.13 -14.46
CA SER A 816 13.04 -34.50 -15.85
C SER A 816 14.08 -33.58 -16.52
N THR A 817 14.49 -32.50 -15.86
CA THR A 817 15.44 -31.51 -16.36
C THR A 817 16.83 -31.70 -15.74
N PRO A 818 17.94 -31.60 -16.50
CA PRO A 818 19.29 -31.75 -15.95
C PRO A 818 19.68 -30.53 -15.11
N SER A 819 20.52 -30.73 -14.09
CA SER A 819 20.94 -29.68 -13.17
C SER A 819 21.67 -28.52 -13.85
N THR A 820 22.34 -28.77 -14.97
CA THR A 820 23.02 -27.75 -15.79
C THR A 820 22.07 -26.72 -16.40
N VAL A 821 20.79 -27.06 -16.55
CA VAL A 821 19.74 -26.12 -16.95
C VAL A 821 19.09 -25.51 -15.72
N LEU A 822 18.72 -26.34 -14.74
CA LEU A 822 18.02 -25.88 -13.53
C LEU A 822 18.81 -24.80 -12.76
N THR A 823 20.13 -24.95 -12.64
CA THR A 823 21.00 -23.99 -11.95
C THR A 823 21.23 -22.68 -12.73
N THR A 824 20.67 -22.55 -13.93
CA THR A 824 20.61 -21.26 -14.66
C THR A 824 19.34 -20.48 -14.38
N LEU A 825 18.30 -21.16 -13.87
CA LEU A 825 17.03 -20.54 -13.52
C LEU A 825 17.18 -19.68 -12.27
N LYS A 826 16.43 -18.58 -12.22
CA LYS A 826 16.55 -17.58 -11.16
C LYS A 826 15.46 -17.77 -10.12
N LEU A 827 15.86 -17.64 -8.86
CA LEU A 827 14.95 -17.44 -7.73
C LEU A 827 14.49 -15.98 -7.72
N GLU A 828 13.46 -15.68 -6.92
CA GLU A 828 12.87 -14.33 -6.81
C GLU A 828 13.90 -13.24 -6.44
N ASN A 829 14.93 -13.58 -5.66
CA ASN A 829 15.99 -12.64 -5.29
C ASN A 829 17.16 -12.56 -6.30
N GLY A 830 17.03 -13.20 -7.47
CA GLY A 830 18.04 -13.22 -8.52
C GLY A 830 19.17 -14.23 -8.34
N GLU A 831 19.22 -14.97 -7.22
CA GLU A 831 20.13 -16.11 -7.07
C GLU A 831 19.79 -17.21 -8.09
N PRO A 832 20.78 -17.93 -8.63
CA PRO A 832 20.49 -19.16 -9.35
C PRO A 832 19.93 -20.23 -8.40
N MET A 833 19.10 -21.14 -8.91
CA MET A 833 18.66 -22.33 -8.16
C MET A 833 19.87 -23.08 -7.57
N PRO A 834 19.96 -23.25 -6.23
CA PRO A 834 21.11 -23.92 -5.63
C PRO A 834 21.08 -25.43 -5.88
N THR A 835 22.26 -26.00 -6.13
CA THR A 835 22.48 -27.43 -5.88
C THR A 835 22.57 -27.70 -4.38
N LEU A 836 22.25 -28.93 -3.95
CA LEU A 836 22.46 -29.33 -2.56
C LEU A 836 23.93 -29.17 -2.14
N ALA A 837 24.87 -29.42 -3.05
CA ALA A 837 26.30 -29.25 -2.81
C ALA A 837 26.66 -27.79 -2.45
N GLN A 838 26.11 -26.80 -3.17
CA GLN A 838 26.33 -25.38 -2.88
C GLN A 838 25.69 -24.99 -1.54
N TYR A 839 24.47 -25.46 -1.29
CA TYR A 839 23.76 -25.15 -0.05
C TYR A 839 24.46 -25.74 1.18
N LEU A 840 24.91 -27.00 1.10
CA LEU A 840 25.68 -27.64 2.17
C LEU A 840 27.05 -27.01 2.38
N GLU A 841 27.69 -26.49 1.32
CA GLU A 841 28.94 -25.75 1.49
C GLU A 841 28.71 -24.48 2.32
N ALA A 842 27.69 -23.69 1.99
CA ALA A 842 27.33 -22.50 2.76
C ALA A 842 26.92 -22.86 4.21
N ALA A 843 26.21 -23.98 4.41
CA ALA A 843 25.75 -24.44 5.71
C ALA A 843 26.87 -24.89 6.67
N LYS A 844 28.11 -25.11 6.18
CA LYS A 844 29.23 -25.51 7.05
C LYS A 844 29.59 -24.42 8.05
N ASP A 845 29.48 -23.16 7.63
CA ASP A 845 29.86 -22.00 8.43
C ASP A 845 28.71 -21.46 9.29
N THR A 846 27.53 -22.07 9.22
CA THR A 846 26.36 -21.72 10.02
C THR A 846 26.24 -22.59 11.28
N LYS A 847 25.47 -22.11 12.26
CA LYS A 847 25.15 -22.81 13.52
C LYS A 847 23.80 -23.54 13.48
N VAL A 848 22.97 -23.24 12.49
CA VAL A 848 21.63 -23.82 12.35
C VAL A 848 21.67 -25.33 12.14
N HIS A 849 20.62 -26.00 12.61
CA HIS A 849 20.31 -27.39 12.28
C HIS A 849 19.60 -27.47 10.93
N LEU A 850 19.98 -28.44 10.08
CA LEU A 850 19.41 -28.59 8.74
C LEU A 850 18.21 -29.54 8.79
N VAL A 851 17.04 -29.09 8.34
CA VAL A 851 15.83 -29.91 8.21
C VAL A 851 15.60 -30.13 6.72
N LEU A 852 16.11 -31.25 6.20
CA LEU A 852 16.13 -31.53 4.76
C LEU A 852 14.87 -32.32 4.38
N GLU A 853 13.97 -31.71 3.60
CA GLU A 853 12.87 -32.41 2.97
C GLU A 853 13.33 -33.08 1.67
N LEU A 854 13.31 -34.41 1.63
CA LEU A 854 13.49 -35.14 0.39
C LEU A 854 12.12 -35.35 -0.26
N LYS A 855 11.89 -34.65 -1.38
CA LYS A 855 10.61 -34.67 -2.09
C LYS A 855 10.33 -36.05 -2.69
N PRO A 856 9.06 -36.50 -2.76
CA PRO A 856 8.71 -37.77 -3.41
C PRO A 856 9.06 -37.77 -4.90
N HIS A 857 9.55 -38.91 -5.40
CA HIS A 857 9.89 -39.09 -6.82
C HIS A 857 8.93 -40.06 -7.49
N ALA A 858 8.89 -40.02 -8.83
CA ALA A 858 7.97 -40.84 -9.63
C ALA A 858 7.98 -42.36 -9.35
N THR A 859 9.10 -42.94 -8.89
CA THR A 859 9.20 -44.38 -8.59
C THR A 859 10.00 -44.68 -7.33
N PRO A 860 9.78 -45.82 -6.65
CA PRO A 860 10.56 -46.25 -5.49
C PRO A 860 12.07 -46.33 -5.77
N GLU A 861 12.48 -46.73 -6.97
CA GLU A 861 13.90 -46.80 -7.35
C GLU A 861 14.54 -45.41 -7.42
N ALA A 862 13.81 -44.42 -7.96
CA ALA A 862 14.26 -43.04 -8.00
C ALA A 862 14.36 -42.44 -6.59
N GLU A 863 13.38 -42.73 -5.73
CA GLU A 863 13.40 -42.34 -4.31
C GLU A 863 14.58 -42.97 -3.56
N THR A 864 14.87 -44.26 -3.77
CA THR A 864 16.05 -44.93 -3.20
C THR A 864 17.34 -44.26 -3.67
N ALA A 865 17.49 -44.03 -4.98
CA ALA A 865 18.67 -43.36 -5.53
C ALA A 865 18.86 -41.93 -4.96
N ALA A 866 17.76 -41.20 -4.79
CA ALA A 866 17.78 -39.87 -4.20
C ALA A 866 18.19 -39.89 -2.73
N ALA A 867 17.65 -40.82 -1.92
CA ALA A 867 18.03 -41.00 -0.52
C ALA A 867 19.52 -41.36 -0.38
N GLU A 868 20.04 -42.26 -1.21
CA GLU A 868 21.46 -42.63 -1.22
C GLU A 868 22.36 -41.44 -1.56
N ALA A 869 22.01 -40.67 -2.59
CA ALA A 869 22.76 -39.50 -3.01
C ALA A 869 22.78 -38.41 -1.92
N VAL A 870 21.63 -38.10 -1.33
CA VAL A 870 21.51 -37.08 -0.27
C VAL A 870 22.27 -37.47 0.98
N VAL A 871 22.11 -38.69 1.51
CA VAL A 871 22.81 -39.14 2.72
C VAL A 871 24.33 -39.14 2.50
N LYS A 872 24.79 -39.63 1.35
CA LYS A 872 26.21 -39.62 0.97
C LYS A 872 26.75 -38.19 0.88
N MET A 873 26.00 -37.26 0.29
CA MET A 873 26.42 -35.88 0.14
C MET A 873 26.51 -35.17 1.50
N VAL A 874 25.49 -35.28 2.35
CA VAL A 874 25.53 -34.70 3.71
C VAL A 874 26.72 -35.25 4.52
N GLY A 875 27.02 -36.55 4.40
CA GLY A 875 28.20 -37.16 5.00
C GLY A 875 29.52 -36.57 4.49
N ARG A 876 29.65 -36.37 3.18
CA ARG A 876 30.85 -35.79 2.54
C ARG A 876 31.14 -34.37 3.04
N TYR A 877 30.10 -33.57 3.32
CA TYR A 877 30.24 -32.22 3.83
C TYR A 877 30.41 -32.16 5.36
N GLY A 878 30.42 -33.31 6.06
CA GLY A 878 30.64 -33.37 7.50
C GLY A 878 29.42 -32.93 8.34
N LEU A 879 28.23 -32.88 7.74
CA LEU A 879 27.03 -32.31 8.34
C LEU A 879 26.08 -33.35 8.98
N SER A 880 26.45 -34.63 8.98
CA SER A 880 25.60 -35.74 9.46
C SER A 880 25.09 -35.63 10.90
N LYS A 881 25.73 -34.81 11.75
CA LYS A 881 25.29 -34.59 13.15
C LYS A 881 24.33 -33.41 13.30
N ARG A 882 24.14 -32.60 12.25
CA ARG A 882 23.31 -31.38 12.22
C ARG A 882 22.19 -31.48 11.18
N VAL A 883 21.68 -32.68 10.93
CA VAL A 883 20.63 -32.91 9.95
C VAL A 883 19.46 -33.70 10.54
N THR A 884 18.25 -33.29 10.16
CA THR A 884 17.00 -34.03 10.27
C THR A 884 16.51 -34.27 8.86
N TYR A 885 16.06 -35.49 8.55
CA TYR A 885 15.44 -35.79 7.26
C TYR A 885 13.92 -35.92 7.41
N ILE A 886 13.20 -35.29 6.49
CA ILE A 886 11.74 -35.32 6.42
C ILE A 886 11.28 -35.67 4.99
N SER A 887 10.10 -36.29 4.87
CA SER A 887 9.47 -36.58 3.57
C SER A 887 7.99 -36.96 3.73
N PHE A 888 7.19 -36.72 2.69
CA PHE A 888 5.84 -37.27 2.54
C PHE A 888 5.82 -38.72 2.07
N SER A 889 6.92 -39.24 1.52
CA SER A 889 7.00 -40.62 1.05
C SER A 889 7.45 -41.57 2.16
N LEU A 890 6.61 -42.55 2.48
CA LEU A 890 6.96 -43.61 3.43
C LEU A 890 8.12 -44.49 2.90
N HIS A 891 8.26 -44.61 1.58
CA HIS A 891 9.37 -45.37 0.98
C HIS A 891 10.69 -44.62 1.17
N VAL A 892 10.72 -43.31 0.88
CA VAL A 892 11.87 -42.44 1.21
C VAL A 892 12.24 -42.56 2.69
N MET A 893 11.26 -42.48 3.59
CA MET A 893 11.54 -42.59 5.04
C MET A 893 12.14 -43.94 5.45
N LYS A 894 11.73 -45.05 4.81
CA LYS A 894 12.32 -46.37 5.05
C LYS A 894 13.76 -46.45 4.55
N GLU A 895 14.03 -45.91 3.37
CA GLU A 895 15.39 -45.86 2.81
C GLU A 895 16.30 -44.97 3.67
N LEU A 896 15.82 -43.83 4.13
CA LEU A 896 16.56 -42.98 5.07
C LEU A 896 16.82 -43.69 6.41
N ALA A 897 15.87 -44.47 6.94
CA ALA A 897 16.09 -45.28 8.14
C ALA A 897 17.14 -46.38 7.94
N ARG A 898 17.28 -46.91 6.72
CA ARG A 898 18.33 -47.86 6.34
C ARG A 898 19.70 -47.21 6.19
N LEU A 899 19.75 -46.00 5.61
CA LEU A 899 20.97 -45.35 5.13
C LEU A 899 21.59 -44.36 6.13
N ALA A 900 20.76 -43.60 6.86
CA ALA A 900 21.25 -42.52 7.70
C ALA A 900 22.05 -43.04 8.91
N PRO A 901 23.05 -42.29 9.40
CA PRO A 901 23.79 -42.67 10.60
C PRO A 901 22.88 -42.90 11.80
N ALA A 902 23.28 -43.81 12.68
CA ALA A 902 22.53 -44.08 13.92
C ALA A 902 22.29 -42.79 14.72
N LYS A 903 21.06 -42.62 15.23
CA LYS A 903 20.57 -41.42 15.95
C LYS A 903 20.28 -40.19 15.09
N THR A 904 20.37 -40.29 13.75
CA THR A 904 19.85 -39.22 12.88
C THR A 904 18.35 -39.06 13.12
N GLN A 905 17.88 -37.82 13.17
CA GLN A 905 16.46 -37.56 13.34
C GLN A 905 15.74 -37.74 12.00
N LEU A 906 14.75 -38.62 11.98
CA LEU A 906 13.90 -38.96 10.84
C LEU A 906 12.45 -38.68 11.24
N MET A 907 11.77 -37.79 10.50
CA MET A 907 10.39 -37.37 10.82
C MET A 907 9.50 -37.45 9.59
N TYR A 908 8.33 -38.07 9.72
CA TYR A 908 7.39 -38.22 8.60
C TYR A 908 6.45 -37.02 8.49
N LEU A 909 6.20 -36.54 7.26
CA LEU A 909 5.35 -35.37 7.00
C LEU A 909 3.84 -35.70 6.91
N GLY A 910 3.51 -36.93 6.52
CA GLY A 910 2.13 -37.31 6.22
C GLY A 910 1.27 -37.60 7.45
N GLY A 911 0.06 -37.03 7.51
CA GLY A 911 -0.89 -37.23 8.61
C GLY A 911 -1.71 -38.53 8.59
N GLY A 912 -1.40 -39.47 7.70
CA GLY A 912 -2.21 -40.69 7.49
C GLY A 912 -1.74 -41.95 8.25
N THR A 913 -0.59 -41.89 8.93
CA THR A 913 0.02 -43.06 9.59
C THR A 913 0.18 -42.81 11.08
N LEU A 914 -0.17 -43.80 11.91
CA LEU A 914 -0.13 -43.65 13.37
C LEU A 914 1.33 -43.51 13.87
N PRO A 915 1.58 -42.68 14.91
CA PRO A 915 2.92 -42.51 15.48
C PRO A 915 3.62 -43.81 15.87
N LYS A 916 2.87 -44.79 16.41
CA LYS A 916 3.41 -46.10 16.80
C LYS A 916 3.95 -46.91 15.62
N ASP A 917 3.31 -46.78 14.45
CA ASP A 917 3.68 -47.53 13.25
C ASP A 917 4.91 -46.88 12.59
N LEU A 918 4.99 -45.54 12.62
CA LEU A 918 6.18 -44.79 12.24
C LEU A 918 7.38 -45.17 13.13
N LYS A 919 7.16 -45.31 14.45
CA LYS A 919 8.21 -45.80 15.37
C LYS A 919 8.69 -47.20 15.00
N ALA A 920 7.77 -48.11 14.68
CA ALA A 920 8.10 -49.47 14.28
C ALA A 920 8.89 -49.52 12.95
N MET A 921 8.71 -48.52 12.08
CA MET A 921 9.52 -48.32 10.87
C MET A 921 10.92 -47.74 11.13
N GLY A 922 11.28 -47.43 12.38
CA GLY A 922 12.58 -46.87 12.75
C GLY A 922 12.65 -45.34 12.73
N LEU A 923 11.51 -44.65 12.56
CA LEU A 923 11.47 -43.19 12.60
C LEU A 923 11.56 -42.68 14.04
N THR A 924 12.06 -41.46 14.19
CA THR A 924 12.37 -40.85 15.49
C THR A 924 11.44 -39.69 15.86
N GLY A 925 10.59 -39.25 14.93
CA GLY A 925 9.67 -38.14 15.14
C GLY A 925 8.55 -38.09 14.11
N CYS A 926 7.63 -37.16 14.33
CA CYS A 926 6.56 -36.82 13.42
C CYS A 926 6.59 -35.32 13.15
N ASP A 927 6.54 -34.94 11.88
CA ASP A 927 6.51 -33.55 11.44
C ASP A 927 5.18 -33.28 10.77
N PHE A 928 4.13 -32.95 11.52
CA PHE A 928 2.77 -32.96 10.97
C PHE A 928 2.23 -31.56 10.74
N ASN A 929 1.39 -31.43 9.71
CA ASN A 929 0.64 -30.21 9.53
C ASN A 929 -0.23 -29.93 10.77
N TYR A 930 -0.39 -28.67 11.17
CA TYR A 930 -1.21 -28.29 12.34
C TYR A 930 -2.59 -28.95 12.36
N GLY A 931 -3.28 -29.01 11.21
CA GLY A 931 -4.60 -29.63 11.07
C GLY A 931 -4.62 -31.14 11.40
N VAL A 932 -3.50 -31.85 11.28
CA VAL A 932 -3.40 -33.26 11.68
C VAL A 932 -3.53 -33.40 13.20
N TYR A 933 -2.91 -32.52 13.97
CA TYR A 933 -3.04 -32.52 15.43
C TYR A 933 -4.44 -32.14 15.87
N LEU A 934 -5.09 -31.19 15.19
CA LEU A 934 -6.49 -30.84 15.45
C LEU A 934 -7.44 -32.02 15.20
N ASN A 935 -7.25 -32.73 14.09
CA ASN A 935 -8.08 -33.88 13.74
C ASN A 935 -7.77 -35.13 14.59
N ASN A 936 -6.60 -35.15 15.26
CA ASN A 936 -6.14 -36.28 16.06
C ASN A 936 -5.57 -35.79 17.41
N PRO A 937 -6.40 -35.31 18.34
CA PRO A 937 -5.96 -34.60 19.54
C PRO A 937 -5.08 -35.44 20.49
N THR A 938 -5.12 -36.78 20.40
CA THR A 938 -4.27 -37.66 21.23
C THR A 938 -2.85 -37.79 20.69
N TRP A 939 -2.61 -37.54 19.40
CA TRP A 939 -1.37 -37.92 18.73
C TRP A 939 -0.14 -37.22 19.29
N LEU A 940 -0.26 -35.96 19.71
CA LEU A 940 0.86 -35.27 20.35
C LEU A 940 1.29 -35.96 21.67
N ASN A 941 0.33 -36.45 22.45
CA ASN A 941 0.61 -37.19 23.67
C ASN A 941 1.18 -38.59 23.35
N ASP A 942 0.67 -39.24 22.31
CA ASP A 942 1.18 -40.54 21.84
C ASP A 942 2.65 -40.42 21.37
N ILE A 943 2.97 -39.38 20.59
CA ILE A 943 4.34 -39.07 20.13
C ILE A 943 5.29 -38.90 21.34
N LYS A 944 4.87 -38.13 22.35
CA LYS A 944 5.65 -37.92 23.58
C LYS A 944 5.83 -39.22 24.36
N ALA A 945 4.78 -40.03 24.51
CA ALA A 945 4.84 -41.32 25.20
C ALA A 945 5.79 -42.31 24.49
N LEU A 946 5.85 -42.26 23.16
CA LEU A 946 6.77 -43.04 22.33
C LEU A 946 8.22 -42.49 22.32
N LYS A 947 8.48 -41.39 23.05
CA LYS A 947 9.76 -40.66 23.08
C LYS A 947 10.22 -40.31 21.66
N MET A 948 9.28 -39.88 20.84
CA MET A 948 9.50 -39.35 19.50
C MET A 948 9.47 -37.83 19.53
N ALA A 949 10.19 -37.19 18.63
CA ALA A 949 10.14 -35.75 18.48
C ALA A 949 8.85 -35.31 17.77
N SER A 950 8.30 -34.18 18.19
CA SER A 950 7.13 -33.53 17.56
C SER A 950 7.53 -32.24 16.87
N ASN A 951 7.16 -32.09 15.59
CA ASN A 951 7.21 -30.83 14.87
C ASN A 951 5.81 -30.51 14.29
N VAL A 952 5.54 -29.23 14.08
CA VAL A 952 4.28 -28.72 13.51
C VAL A 952 4.55 -27.69 12.41
N TRP A 953 3.87 -27.83 11.27
CA TRP A 953 4.08 -26.98 10.09
C TRP A 953 2.77 -26.65 9.33
N THR A 954 2.74 -25.67 8.44
CA THR A 954 3.55 -24.44 8.50
C THR A 954 2.75 -23.44 9.35
N VAL A 955 3.26 -23.09 10.52
CA VAL A 955 2.51 -22.31 11.51
C VAL A 955 2.92 -20.85 11.45
N ASN A 956 2.11 -20.01 10.81
CA ASN A 956 2.45 -18.60 10.55
C ASN A 956 1.70 -17.61 11.46
N ASN A 957 0.54 -17.98 12.00
CA ASN A 957 -0.21 -17.11 12.89
C ASN A 957 0.24 -17.28 14.36
N PRO A 958 0.33 -16.18 15.14
CA PRO A 958 0.74 -16.22 16.55
C PRO A 958 -0.10 -17.11 17.47
N ALA A 959 -1.41 -17.22 17.23
CA ALA A 959 -2.29 -18.03 18.07
C ALA A 959 -1.90 -19.51 18.04
N ASP A 960 -1.61 -20.05 16.85
CA ASP A 960 -1.15 -21.42 16.67
C ASP A 960 0.31 -21.59 17.14
N MET A 961 1.15 -20.55 17.03
CA MET A 961 2.49 -20.56 17.66
C MET A 961 2.40 -20.73 19.18
N ILE A 962 1.47 -20.01 19.82
CA ILE A 962 1.21 -20.10 21.26
C ILE A 962 0.68 -21.48 21.62
N TRP A 963 -0.25 -22.03 20.83
CA TRP A 963 -0.71 -23.41 21.02
C TRP A 963 0.46 -24.39 21.02
N ALA A 964 1.41 -24.25 20.09
CA ALA A 964 2.58 -25.13 20.02
C ALA A 964 3.48 -25.01 21.26
N ILE A 965 3.66 -23.78 21.77
CA ILE A 965 4.43 -23.50 22.99
C ILE A 965 3.74 -24.07 24.23
N GLU A 966 2.45 -23.79 24.40
CA GLU A 966 1.62 -24.27 25.52
C GLU A 966 1.61 -25.80 25.57
N ASN A 967 1.47 -26.43 24.39
CA ASN A 967 1.47 -27.87 24.24
C ASN A 967 2.87 -28.49 24.21
N ARG A 968 3.95 -27.69 24.32
CA ARG A 968 5.34 -28.16 24.34
C ARG A 968 5.68 -29.07 23.15
N VAL A 969 5.30 -28.64 21.95
CA VAL A 969 5.81 -29.25 20.71
C VAL A 969 7.32 -29.00 20.66
N ASP A 970 8.13 -29.97 20.23
CA ASP A 970 9.59 -29.83 20.26
C ASP A 970 10.08 -28.78 19.25
N PHE A 971 9.44 -28.74 18.08
CA PHE A 971 9.77 -27.84 16.98
C PHE A 971 8.54 -27.19 16.35
N ILE A 972 8.74 -26.05 15.72
CA ILE A 972 7.75 -25.37 14.89
C ILE A 972 8.41 -24.92 13.60
N THR A 973 7.85 -25.30 12.45
CA THR A 973 8.27 -24.83 11.13
C THR A 973 7.36 -23.69 10.69
N THR A 974 7.93 -22.53 10.37
CA THR A 974 7.20 -21.29 10.10
C THR A 974 7.89 -20.42 9.06
N ASP A 975 7.11 -19.70 8.25
CA ASP A 975 7.58 -18.63 7.36
C ASP A 975 7.89 -17.34 8.12
N ARG A 976 7.43 -17.21 9.37
CA ARG A 976 7.59 -16.04 10.23
C ARG A 976 8.43 -16.35 11.47
N PRO A 977 9.70 -16.82 11.32
CA PRO A 977 10.55 -17.13 12.45
C PRO A 977 10.87 -15.86 13.27
N ASP A 978 10.87 -14.69 12.65
CA ASP A 978 10.96 -13.38 13.29
C ASP A 978 9.85 -13.18 14.34
N LEU A 979 8.61 -13.54 13.98
CA LEU A 979 7.44 -13.38 14.82
C LEU A 979 7.46 -14.35 16.00
N PHE A 980 7.84 -15.61 15.76
CA PHE A 980 8.02 -16.58 16.84
C PHE A 980 9.11 -16.15 17.83
N LEU A 981 10.21 -15.60 17.35
CA LEU A 981 11.29 -15.12 18.23
C LEU A 981 10.86 -13.86 18.99
N LYS A 982 10.06 -12.98 18.39
CA LYS A 982 9.45 -11.83 19.08
C LYS A 982 8.54 -12.26 20.25
N LEU A 983 7.79 -13.35 20.08
CA LEU A 983 6.97 -13.96 21.14
C LEU A 983 7.80 -14.51 22.30
N THR A 984 8.98 -15.07 22.02
CA THR A 984 9.69 -15.96 22.97
C THR A 984 10.98 -15.40 23.55
N ARG A 985 11.54 -14.31 23.01
CA ARG A 985 12.81 -13.70 23.48
C ARG A 985 12.65 -12.58 24.51
N LYS A 986 11.43 -12.22 24.91
CA LYS A 986 11.17 -11.14 25.89
C LYS A 986 11.22 -11.63 27.33
#